data_AF-A0A0R0C462-F1
#
_entry.id   AF-A0A0R0C462-F1
#
_cell.length_a   1.000
_cell.length_b   1.000
_cell.length_c   1.000
_cell.angle_alpha   90.00
_cell.angle_beta   90.00
_cell.angle_gamma   90.00
#
_symmetry.space_group_name_H-M   'P 1'
#
loop_
_entity.id
_entity.type
_entity.pdbx_description
1 polymer ?
#
loop_
_entity_poly.entity_id
_entity_poly.type
_entity_poly.pdbx_seq_one_letter_code
_entity_poly.pdbx_strand_id
1 'polypeptide(L)'
;MLMGIVVLVLALAGVVRLLARVARLEHRLQLLEQAQRAPASSVLAAEQTVRVADPAQAPSVAAPPPLPPFMAAAAPAPEPAAPPSASPPAPAPAPASVRSWWATAAGHVRDWFSRGNVPVKVGMLVLLAGVGALLKYLGDQGLLNTPIELKLAGVGAAALATLGFGWHQRLLRPLFALALQGGAIGALLLTVFAAFRLHGLIDALPALLASVLLVAGLCLLAVLQHSRTLAVLGILAGFLAPVWLSTGGGSHVALFSYYALLNLGVLAIAWWRPWRVLNLLGFAFTFGIGTWWGVLDYRPEHYASTQPFVVLFFAFYLLIPLLYARRQPAQAGDRIDGTLVFGTPLVAFGLQAGLLTDAMPLALCALGMAAVYALLAWVFIGRGHYRALAQCWAVLAVGFATLAVPLALSASATASVFALEGAALVWLGLRQQRLLPQLSGGLLQLAAGFAWLVAASDAGGAGIAVLNPVFIGALLLALAGSVSYLCCLRVRHPLTRTYYAWALGWLTLAVGWEIFHFIALVNRADALLVQAVLSAWLAAEAWRRWPLPELRITALAGLLLLLPLMLLQADAHQQPFAGWGGLAWAVVLVAGLRGLHCLRHGSGLISLLAQTTWWLLWATALGLCLWVVVGATALGASWRALAAILPWLLLAGLLQWRWRWMVEPLHEAHADGRSWLQGVVAVVLGCWWLLHLMVRGDAAPLPWLPLLNPLELGLGAALALAVLWFREHHRTLLPARQQAGLAALAVLALLSMAALRAVHHLGGVGWAGVSSSVPGQTSLTLLWSVLGMAGWIVGSRRGNRSLWLAGAVLMAVVLVKLLLVDRGHLGNLLGIASFIGYGLLATVVGYVAPVPPRGRASTSGEPA
;
A
#
# COMPACT_ATOMS: atom_id res chain seq x y z
N MET A 1 21.21 -12.56 -8.63
CA MET A 1 20.66 -13.63 -9.51
C MET A 1 20.04 -14.76 -8.70
N LEU A 2 20.81 -15.58 -7.97
CA LEU A 2 20.34 -16.71 -7.15
C LEU A 2 19.07 -16.42 -6.33
N MET A 3 19.10 -15.42 -5.44
CA MET A 3 17.92 -15.01 -4.65
C MET A 3 16.74 -14.47 -5.49
N GLY A 4 17.01 -13.86 -6.64
CA GLY A 4 15.95 -13.44 -7.58
C GLY A 4 15.25 -14.64 -8.23
N ILE A 5 15.97 -15.76 -8.43
CA ILE A 5 15.38 -17.02 -8.87
C ILE A 5 14.56 -17.64 -7.73
N VAL A 6 15.05 -17.67 -6.49
CA VAL A 6 14.29 -18.19 -5.33
C VAL A 6 13.00 -17.40 -5.10
N VAL A 7 13.05 -16.07 -5.11
CA VAL A 7 11.85 -15.20 -5.01
C VAL A 7 10.92 -15.41 -6.20
N LEU A 8 11.45 -15.60 -7.42
CA LEU A 8 10.63 -15.93 -8.59
C LEU A 8 9.98 -17.32 -8.49
N VAL A 9 10.67 -18.34 -7.96
CA VAL A 9 10.11 -19.68 -7.71
C VAL A 9 8.95 -19.57 -6.71
N LEU A 10 9.15 -18.87 -5.60
CA LEU A 10 8.11 -18.68 -4.58
C LEU A 10 6.92 -17.88 -5.11
N ALA A 11 7.17 -16.80 -5.86
CA ALA A 11 6.12 -16.01 -6.50
C ALA A 11 5.36 -16.80 -7.56
N LEU A 12 6.06 -17.56 -8.43
CA LEU A 12 5.43 -18.35 -9.49
C LEU A 12 4.63 -19.52 -8.89
N ALA A 13 5.16 -20.22 -7.89
CA ALA A 13 4.44 -21.28 -7.16
C ALA A 13 3.23 -20.71 -6.40
N GLY A 14 3.35 -19.53 -5.80
CA GLY A 14 2.24 -18.80 -5.18
C GLY A 14 1.16 -18.43 -6.18
N VAL A 15 1.52 -17.88 -7.34
CA VAL A 15 0.60 -17.53 -8.43
C VAL A 15 -0.07 -18.77 -9.04
N VAL A 16 0.67 -19.86 -9.28
CA VAL A 16 0.09 -21.12 -9.77
C VAL A 16 -0.89 -21.72 -8.75
N ARG A 17 -0.56 -21.71 -7.45
CA ARG A 17 -1.47 -22.14 -6.38
C ARG A 17 -2.69 -21.23 -6.27
N LEU A 18 -2.54 -19.91 -6.45
CA LEU A 18 -3.64 -18.96 -6.46
C LEU A 18 -4.57 -19.18 -7.65
N LEU A 19 -4.03 -19.28 -8.87
CA LEU A 19 -4.81 -19.55 -10.09
C LEU A 19 -5.54 -20.89 -10.00
N ALA A 20 -4.87 -21.96 -9.57
CA ALA A 20 -5.52 -23.25 -9.35
C ALA A 20 -6.55 -23.21 -8.21
N ARG A 21 -6.41 -22.33 -7.20
CA ARG A 21 -7.45 -22.12 -6.16
C ARG A 21 -8.64 -21.35 -6.72
N VAL A 22 -8.41 -20.32 -7.54
CA VAL A 22 -9.45 -19.54 -8.22
C VAL A 22 -10.24 -20.44 -9.17
N ALA A 23 -9.60 -21.17 -10.08
CA ALA A 23 -10.27 -22.08 -11.01
C ALA A 23 -11.12 -23.15 -10.30
N ARG A 24 -10.63 -23.72 -9.18
CA ARG A 24 -11.40 -24.67 -8.35
C ARG A 24 -12.55 -24.02 -7.59
N LEU A 25 -12.46 -22.73 -7.24
CA LEU A 25 -13.56 -21.98 -6.64
C LEU A 25 -14.61 -21.62 -7.69
N GLU A 26 -14.19 -21.13 -8.86
CA GLU A 26 -15.07 -20.83 -10.00
C GLU A 26 -15.81 -22.08 -10.48
N HIS A 27 -15.14 -23.23 -10.62
CA HIS A 27 -15.80 -24.48 -10.97
C HIS A 27 -16.78 -24.96 -9.89
N ARG A 28 -16.46 -24.80 -8.59
CA ARG A 28 -17.43 -25.05 -7.52
C ARG A 28 -18.61 -24.08 -7.56
N LEU A 29 -18.40 -22.82 -7.90
CA LEU A 29 -19.44 -21.81 -8.06
C LEU A 29 -20.37 -22.17 -9.22
N GLN A 30 -19.82 -22.58 -10.36
CA GLN A 30 -20.58 -23.09 -11.50
C GLN A 30 -21.40 -24.34 -11.15
N LEU A 31 -20.83 -25.30 -10.42
CA LEU A 31 -21.56 -26.49 -9.96
C LEU A 31 -22.68 -26.15 -8.97
N LEU A 32 -22.47 -25.19 -8.06
CA LEU A 32 -23.50 -24.71 -7.15
C LEU A 32 -24.60 -23.92 -7.87
N GLU A 33 -24.24 -23.07 -8.84
CA GLU A 33 -25.21 -22.39 -9.70
C GLU A 33 -26.01 -23.37 -10.57
N GLN A 34 -25.39 -24.44 -11.08
CA GLN A 34 -26.08 -25.51 -11.82
C GLN A 34 -27.02 -26.29 -10.89
N ALA A 35 -26.61 -26.60 -9.67
CA ALA A 35 -27.47 -27.23 -8.66
C ALA A 35 -28.65 -26.33 -8.23
N GLN A 36 -28.45 -25.01 -8.16
CA GLN A 36 -29.52 -24.04 -7.87
C GLN A 36 -30.44 -23.75 -9.07
N ARG A 37 -29.97 -23.94 -10.30
CA ARG A 37 -30.77 -23.81 -11.54
C ARG A 37 -31.48 -25.11 -11.93
N ALA A 38 -31.21 -26.23 -11.26
CA ALA A 38 -31.99 -27.44 -11.42
C ALA A 38 -33.39 -27.25 -10.78
N PRO A 39 -34.50 -27.42 -11.53
CA PRO A 39 -35.84 -27.21 -11.00
C PRO A 39 -36.19 -28.26 -9.94
N ALA A 40 -36.80 -27.81 -8.83
CA ALA A 40 -37.18 -28.66 -7.71
C ALA A 40 -38.46 -29.49 -8.01
N SER A 41 -38.36 -30.44 -8.94
CA SER A 41 -39.47 -31.30 -9.41
C SER A 41 -39.45 -32.74 -8.87
N SER A 42 -38.51 -33.08 -7.98
CA SER A 42 -38.32 -34.45 -7.46
C SER A 42 -38.81 -34.70 -6.02
N VAL A 43 -39.25 -33.67 -5.29
CA VAL A 43 -39.63 -33.78 -3.86
C VAL A 43 -41.15 -33.85 -3.65
N LEU A 44 -41.96 -33.25 -4.53
CA LEU A 44 -43.41 -33.20 -4.39
C LEU A 44 -44.17 -34.43 -4.94
N ALA A 45 -43.46 -35.44 -5.44
CA ALA A 45 -44.05 -36.62 -6.10
C ALA A 45 -44.42 -37.78 -5.14
N ALA A 46 -44.19 -37.63 -3.82
CA ALA A 46 -44.23 -38.74 -2.86
C ALA A 46 -45.39 -38.70 -1.84
N GLU A 47 -46.20 -37.63 -1.80
CA GLU A 47 -47.02 -37.30 -0.61
C GLU A 47 -48.53 -37.07 -0.88
N GLN A 48 -49.07 -37.53 -2.03
CA GLN A 48 -50.50 -37.39 -2.34
C GLN A 48 -51.19 -38.68 -2.85
N THR A 49 -51.40 -39.64 -1.95
CA THR A 49 -52.36 -40.75 -2.15
C THR A 49 -53.13 -41.10 -0.86
N VAL A 50 -54.25 -40.41 -0.61
CA VAL A 50 -55.46 -40.91 0.08
C VAL A 50 -56.65 -39.99 -0.30
N ARG A 51 -57.88 -40.53 -0.28
CA ARG A 51 -59.12 -39.85 -0.74
C ARG A 51 -60.13 -39.66 0.41
N VAL A 52 -61.05 -38.69 0.24
CA VAL A 52 -62.49 -38.62 0.63
C VAL A 52 -62.92 -37.14 0.35
N ALA A 53 -63.82 -36.81 -0.59
CA ALA A 53 -65.27 -37.05 -0.71
C ALA A 53 -66.11 -36.18 0.27
N ASP A 54 -67.16 -35.42 -0.10
CA ASP A 54 -67.76 -35.14 -1.44
C ASP A 54 -68.47 -33.72 -1.47
N PRO A 55 -69.57 -33.36 -2.18
CA PRO A 55 -69.53 -32.18 -3.08
C PRO A 55 -70.60 -31.08 -2.89
N ALA A 56 -70.42 -29.91 -3.55
CA ALA A 56 -71.52 -28.98 -3.87
C ALA A 56 -71.26 -28.05 -5.08
N GLN A 57 -72.11 -28.19 -6.11
CA GLN A 57 -72.54 -27.18 -7.12
C GLN A 57 -71.54 -26.53 -8.12
N ALA A 58 -72.07 -26.26 -9.32
CA ALA A 58 -71.48 -25.66 -10.53
C ALA A 58 -72.62 -24.86 -11.26
N PRO A 59 -72.50 -24.28 -12.48
CA PRO A 59 -71.41 -24.31 -13.48
C PRO A 59 -71.16 -22.96 -14.23
N SER A 60 -70.61 -23.02 -15.47
CA SER A 60 -70.63 -22.01 -16.56
C SER A 60 -69.53 -20.91 -16.55
N VAL A 61 -68.87 -20.51 -17.67
CA VAL A 61 -68.76 -21.07 -19.05
C VAL A 61 -67.45 -20.61 -19.75
N ALA A 62 -67.18 -21.07 -20.97
CA ALA A 62 -65.93 -21.00 -21.74
C ALA A 62 -65.41 -19.60 -22.22
N ALA A 63 -64.18 -19.62 -22.77
CA ALA A 63 -63.45 -18.54 -23.48
C ALA A 63 -63.71 -18.58 -25.02
N PRO A 64 -63.10 -17.75 -25.94
CA PRO A 64 -62.00 -16.78 -25.78
C PRO A 64 -62.27 -15.29 -26.30
N PRO A 65 -61.65 -14.67 -27.36
CA PRO A 65 -61.15 -13.26 -27.35
C PRO A 65 -61.76 -12.35 -28.48
N PRO A 66 -61.19 -11.22 -29.02
CA PRO A 66 -59.95 -10.44 -28.74
C PRO A 66 -59.97 -8.86 -28.87
N LEU A 67 -58.84 -8.20 -28.53
CA LEU A 67 -58.36 -6.84 -28.97
C LEU A 67 -59.15 -5.56 -28.48
N PRO A 68 -59.12 -4.35 -29.12
CA PRO A 68 -58.49 -3.11 -28.58
C PRO A 68 -59.44 -1.86 -28.59
N PRO A 69 -59.05 -0.54 -28.66
CA PRO A 69 -57.77 0.21 -28.54
C PRO A 69 -57.86 1.38 -27.46
N PHE A 70 -57.40 2.65 -27.49
CA PHE A 70 -56.67 3.60 -28.39
C PHE A 70 -56.07 4.82 -27.59
N MET A 71 -55.51 5.85 -28.28
CA MET A 71 -54.98 7.18 -27.81
C MET A 71 -53.68 7.19 -26.96
N ALA A 72 -52.76 8.19 -27.00
CA ALA A 72 -52.29 9.24 -27.95
C ALA A 72 -51.14 10.01 -27.21
N ALA A 73 -50.10 10.65 -27.78
CA ALA A 73 -49.65 10.93 -29.15
C ALA A 73 -48.09 10.93 -29.25
N ALA A 74 -47.48 11.65 -30.22
CA ALA A 74 -46.14 11.39 -30.79
C ALA A 74 -44.89 11.95 -30.07
N ALA A 75 -43.74 11.40 -30.51
CA ALA A 75 -42.32 11.66 -30.17
C ALA A 75 -41.74 12.98 -30.81
N PRO A 76 -40.41 13.28 -30.83
CA PRO A 76 -39.23 12.60 -30.25
C PRO A 76 -38.09 13.49 -29.64
N ALA A 77 -37.08 12.83 -29.04
CA ALA A 77 -35.62 13.15 -28.96
C ALA A 77 -35.07 14.39 -28.19
N PRO A 78 -33.97 14.22 -27.39
CA PRO A 78 -33.24 15.32 -26.72
C PRO A 78 -31.77 15.52 -27.20
N GLU A 79 -31.22 16.72 -26.95
CA GLU A 79 -29.78 17.06 -27.09
C GLU A 79 -29.35 18.08 -26.00
N PRO A 80 -28.19 17.89 -25.33
CA PRO A 80 -27.51 18.93 -24.53
C PRO A 80 -26.09 19.27 -25.03
N ALA A 81 -25.71 20.56 -24.95
CA ALA A 81 -24.50 21.11 -25.57
C ALA A 81 -23.20 21.08 -24.72
N ALA A 82 -22.08 21.47 -25.34
CA ALA A 82 -20.70 21.33 -24.83
C ALA A 82 -20.08 22.61 -24.21
N PRO A 83 -19.00 22.49 -23.40
CA PRO A 83 -18.19 23.62 -22.90
C PRO A 83 -17.07 24.08 -23.86
N PRO A 84 -16.44 25.27 -23.66
CA PRO A 84 -15.64 25.99 -24.66
C PRO A 84 -14.09 25.80 -24.60
N SER A 85 -13.34 26.51 -25.45
CA SER A 85 -11.92 26.21 -25.81
C SER A 85 -10.92 27.41 -25.86
N ALA A 86 -9.71 27.18 -25.32
CA ALA A 86 -8.40 27.84 -25.60
C ALA A 86 -8.27 29.37 -25.32
N SER A 87 -7.09 30.03 -25.16
CA SER A 87 -5.64 29.77 -25.37
C SER A 87 -4.77 30.63 -24.38
N PRO A 88 -3.44 30.81 -24.53
CA PRO A 88 -2.29 29.89 -24.42
C PRO A 88 -1.28 30.31 -23.29
N PRO A 89 -0.20 29.53 -23.02
CA PRO A 89 1.16 30.02 -23.35
C PRO A 89 2.15 28.92 -23.83
N ALA A 90 3.41 29.29 -24.11
CA ALA A 90 4.49 28.43 -24.60
C ALA A 90 5.86 28.84 -23.97
N PRO A 91 7.01 28.13 -24.19
CA PRO A 91 7.26 26.84 -24.83
C PRO A 91 7.96 25.79 -23.91
N ALA A 92 8.42 24.66 -24.47
CA ALA A 92 8.96 23.49 -23.74
C ALA A 92 10.45 23.56 -23.35
N PRO A 93 10.97 22.57 -22.58
CA PRO A 93 11.81 21.54 -23.22
C PRO A 93 11.46 20.08 -22.84
N ALA A 94 11.98 19.12 -23.62
CA ALA A 94 11.74 17.68 -23.47
C ALA A 94 12.84 16.93 -22.67
N PRO A 95 12.61 15.65 -22.31
CA PRO A 95 13.32 14.60 -23.06
C PRO A 95 12.41 13.45 -23.55
N ALA A 96 12.96 12.59 -24.41
CA ALA A 96 12.18 11.67 -25.25
C ALA A 96 11.67 10.40 -24.53
N SER A 97 10.41 10.05 -24.77
CA SER A 97 9.78 8.80 -24.32
C SER A 97 9.29 7.93 -25.48
N VAL A 98 9.74 6.67 -25.50
CA VAL A 98 9.15 5.46 -26.12
C VAL A 98 8.05 5.68 -27.19
N ARG A 99 8.44 5.84 -28.47
CA ARG A 99 7.49 5.78 -29.60
C ARG A 99 8.08 5.17 -30.89
N SER A 100 8.90 4.12 -30.76
CA SER A 100 9.75 3.57 -31.83
C SER A 100 9.39 2.13 -32.25
N TRP A 101 8.10 1.81 -32.42
CA TRP A 101 7.69 0.56 -33.11
C TRP A 101 6.64 0.81 -34.19
N TRP A 102 5.52 1.47 -33.88
CA TRP A 102 4.53 1.89 -34.89
C TRP A 102 5.13 2.76 -36.00
N ALA A 103 6.00 3.72 -35.66
CA ALA A 103 6.69 4.55 -36.64
C ALA A 103 7.64 3.74 -37.53
N THR A 104 8.34 2.76 -36.95
CA THR A 104 9.28 1.88 -37.65
C THR A 104 8.57 0.92 -38.61
N ALA A 105 7.41 0.40 -38.19
CA ALA A 105 6.52 -0.42 -39.01
C ALA A 105 5.91 0.38 -40.16
N ALA A 106 5.41 1.59 -39.90
CA ALA A 106 4.91 2.49 -40.94
C ALA A 106 5.98 2.84 -41.98
N GLY A 107 7.23 3.03 -41.56
CA GLY A 107 8.38 3.18 -42.45
C GLY A 107 8.61 1.95 -43.34
N HIS A 108 8.67 0.75 -42.76
CA HIS A 108 8.90 -0.49 -43.54
C HIS A 108 7.75 -0.79 -44.52
N VAL A 109 6.49 -0.53 -44.15
CA VAL A 109 5.34 -0.68 -45.07
C VAL A 109 5.45 0.31 -46.24
N ARG A 110 5.87 1.56 -45.97
CA ARG A 110 6.07 2.58 -47.00
C ARG A 110 7.21 2.20 -47.95
N ASP A 111 8.36 1.79 -47.44
CA ASP A 111 9.51 1.38 -48.27
C ASP A 111 9.22 0.11 -49.08
N TRP A 112 8.43 -0.84 -48.55
CA TRP A 112 7.99 -2.03 -49.29
C TRP A 112 7.08 -1.69 -50.48
N PHE A 113 6.28 -0.63 -50.39
CA PHE A 113 5.51 -0.09 -51.52
C PHE A 113 6.37 0.75 -52.49
N SER A 114 7.33 1.53 -51.97
CA SER A 114 8.06 2.53 -52.76
C SER A 114 9.33 2.04 -53.48
N ARG A 115 9.74 0.77 -53.34
CA ARG A 115 10.87 0.20 -54.12
C ARG A 115 10.55 -1.18 -54.73
N GLY A 116 11.05 -1.40 -55.95
CA GLY A 116 10.91 -2.64 -56.73
C GLY A 116 9.64 -2.72 -57.58
N ASN A 117 9.71 -3.50 -58.66
CA ASN A 117 8.76 -3.51 -59.78
C ASN A 117 7.29 -3.79 -59.38
N VAL A 118 6.48 -2.74 -59.25
CA VAL A 118 5.11 -2.78 -58.71
C VAL A 118 4.12 -3.62 -59.54
N PRO A 119 4.13 -3.63 -60.88
CA PRO A 119 3.19 -4.44 -61.68
C PRO A 119 3.15 -5.93 -61.32
N VAL A 120 4.28 -6.53 -60.93
CA VAL A 120 4.35 -7.94 -60.50
C VAL A 120 3.65 -8.15 -59.15
N LYS A 121 3.77 -7.20 -58.22
CA LYS A 121 3.09 -7.25 -56.91
C LYS A 121 1.56 -7.15 -57.08
N VAL A 122 1.09 -6.31 -58.02
CA VAL A 122 -0.34 -6.19 -58.37
C VAL A 122 -0.84 -7.46 -59.07
N GLY A 123 -0.09 -7.98 -60.05
CA GLY A 123 -0.44 -9.19 -60.78
C GLY A 123 -0.63 -10.42 -59.87
N MET A 124 0.17 -10.56 -58.81
CA MET A 124 0.04 -11.70 -57.88
C MET A 124 -1.21 -11.61 -56.98
N LEU A 125 -1.69 -10.40 -56.65
CA LEU A 125 -2.96 -10.21 -55.94
C LEU A 125 -4.17 -10.49 -56.86
N VAL A 126 -4.09 -10.06 -58.13
CA VAL A 126 -5.10 -10.39 -59.15
C VAL A 126 -5.15 -11.90 -59.41
N LEU A 127 -4.00 -12.58 -59.45
CA LEU A 127 -3.94 -14.04 -59.61
C LEU A 127 -4.60 -14.77 -58.41
N LEU A 128 -4.36 -14.30 -57.19
CA LEU A 128 -4.97 -14.89 -55.99
C LEU A 128 -6.49 -14.73 -55.97
N ALA A 129 -6.99 -13.55 -56.37
CA ALA A 129 -8.42 -13.30 -56.54
C ALA A 129 -9.02 -14.16 -57.67
N GLY A 130 -8.30 -14.32 -58.79
CA GLY A 130 -8.71 -15.17 -59.91
C GLY A 130 -8.82 -16.65 -59.54
N VAL A 131 -7.87 -17.19 -58.77
CA VAL A 131 -7.94 -18.58 -58.27
C VAL A 131 -9.07 -18.75 -57.26
N GLY A 132 -9.30 -17.79 -56.36
CA GLY A 132 -10.44 -17.80 -55.44
C GLY A 132 -11.79 -17.78 -56.18
N ALA A 133 -11.92 -16.93 -57.21
CA ALA A 133 -13.09 -16.86 -58.06
C ALA A 133 -13.31 -18.15 -58.87
N LEU A 134 -12.25 -18.74 -59.42
CA LEU A 134 -12.31 -19.99 -60.19
C LEU A 134 -12.73 -21.18 -59.30
N LEU A 135 -12.18 -21.29 -58.09
CA LEU A 135 -12.55 -22.33 -57.13
C LEU A 135 -14.00 -22.18 -56.65
N LYS A 136 -14.46 -20.94 -56.42
CA LYS A 136 -15.88 -20.69 -56.12
C LYS A 136 -16.78 -21.06 -57.31
N TYR A 137 -16.44 -20.62 -58.52
CA TYR A 137 -17.19 -20.91 -59.75
C TYR A 137 -17.32 -22.42 -60.02
N LEU A 138 -16.27 -23.20 -59.76
CA LEU A 138 -16.30 -24.68 -59.86
C LEU A 138 -17.14 -25.34 -58.76
N GLY A 139 -17.31 -24.70 -57.60
CA GLY A 139 -18.23 -25.14 -56.54
C GLY A 139 -19.70 -24.82 -56.89
N ASP A 140 -19.97 -23.57 -57.25
CA ASP A 140 -21.32 -23.05 -57.54
C ASP A 140 -21.95 -23.71 -58.78
N GLN A 141 -21.16 -24.27 -59.70
CA GLN A 141 -21.62 -25.00 -60.91
C GLN A 141 -21.93 -26.49 -60.68
N GLY A 142 -21.71 -27.05 -59.49
CA GLY A 142 -22.12 -28.42 -59.14
C GLY A 142 -21.41 -29.58 -59.85
N LEU A 143 -20.40 -29.32 -60.71
CA LEU A 143 -19.72 -30.33 -61.54
C LEU A 143 -18.89 -31.39 -60.76
N LEU A 144 -18.82 -31.31 -59.43
CA LEU A 144 -18.09 -32.25 -58.58
C LEU A 144 -18.97 -32.88 -57.49
N ASN A 145 -20.02 -33.57 -57.92
CA ASN A 145 -20.72 -34.60 -57.12
C ASN A 145 -19.88 -35.88 -56.92
N THR A 146 -18.55 -35.75 -56.77
CA THR A 146 -17.68 -36.83 -56.29
C THR A 146 -17.82 -36.99 -54.78
N PRO A 147 -17.92 -38.24 -54.27
CA PRO A 147 -17.84 -38.56 -52.84
C PRO A 147 -16.62 -37.92 -52.16
N ILE A 148 -16.76 -37.54 -50.89
CA ILE A 148 -15.75 -36.77 -50.14
C ILE A 148 -14.47 -37.60 -49.91
N GLU A 149 -14.63 -38.91 -49.84
CA GLU A 149 -13.60 -39.95 -49.80
C GLU A 149 -12.66 -39.82 -51.01
N LEU A 150 -13.22 -39.69 -52.22
CA LEU A 150 -12.44 -39.54 -53.46
C LEU A 150 -11.77 -38.18 -53.56
N LYS A 151 -12.38 -37.12 -53.03
CA LYS A 151 -11.78 -35.78 -52.93
C LYS A 151 -10.56 -35.79 -52.01
N LEU A 152 -10.68 -36.38 -50.82
CA LEU A 152 -9.57 -36.50 -49.86
C LEU A 152 -8.48 -37.47 -50.34
N ALA A 153 -8.86 -38.61 -50.95
CA ALA A 153 -7.91 -39.53 -51.56
C ALA A 153 -7.13 -38.89 -52.72
N GLY A 154 -7.81 -38.08 -53.56
CA GLY A 154 -7.17 -37.31 -54.63
C GLY A 154 -6.17 -36.27 -54.11
N VAL A 155 -6.54 -35.51 -53.07
CA VAL A 155 -5.62 -34.56 -52.41
C VAL A 155 -4.43 -35.30 -51.78
N GLY A 156 -4.66 -36.43 -51.11
CA GLY A 156 -3.61 -37.27 -50.54
C GLY A 156 -2.65 -37.83 -51.59
N ALA A 157 -3.17 -38.36 -52.71
CA ALA A 157 -2.36 -38.86 -53.82
C ALA A 157 -1.55 -37.74 -54.49
N ALA A 158 -2.14 -36.56 -54.71
CA ALA A 158 -1.44 -35.40 -55.23
C ALA A 158 -0.34 -34.91 -54.28
N ALA A 159 -0.57 -34.94 -52.97
CA ALA A 159 0.44 -34.60 -51.97
C ALA A 159 1.57 -35.65 -51.92
N LEU A 160 1.28 -36.95 -52.01
CA LEU A 160 2.30 -38.00 -52.11
C LEU A 160 3.16 -37.88 -53.37
N ALA A 161 2.54 -37.63 -54.54
CA ALA A 161 3.26 -37.37 -55.79
C ALA A 161 4.16 -36.12 -55.67
N THR A 162 3.65 -35.07 -55.03
CA THR A 162 4.39 -33.82 -54.75
C THR A 162 5.58 -34.06 -53.82
N LEU A 163 5.44 -34.93 -52.82
CA LEU A 163 6.50 -35.35 -51.90
C LEU A 163 7.58 -36.14 -52.67
N GLY A 164 7.18 -37.09 -53.53
CA GLY A 164 8.09 -37.85 -54.38
C GLY A 164 8.88 -36.98 -55.37
N PHE A 165 8.23 -36.05 -56.05
CA PHE A 165 8.88 -35.05 -56.90
C PHE A 165 9.82 -34.14 -56.09
N GLY A 166 9.40 -33.70 -54.91
CA GLY A 166 10.23 -32.94 -53.98
C GLY A 166 11.47 -33.72 -53.49
N TRP A 167 11.38 -35.04 -53.31
CA TRP A 167 12.52 -35.89 -52.98
C TRP A 167 13.47 -36.05 -54.17
N HIS A 168 12.98 -36.16 -55.40
CA HIS A 168 13.82 -36.20 -56.60
C HIS A 168 14.57 -34.87 -56.80
N GLN A 169 13.87 -33.73 -56.63
CA GLN A 169 14.43 -32.38 -56.80
C GLN A 169 15.46 -31.96 -55.72
N ARG A 170 15.63 -32.73 -54.64
CA ARG A 170 16.50 -32.36 -53.50
C ARG A 170 17.97 -32.07 -53.87
N LEU A 171 18.48 -32.73 -54.91
CA LEU A 171 19.85 -32.56 -55.40
C LEU A 171 20.01 -31.37 -56.36
N LEU A 172 18.93 -30.99 -57.06
CA LEU A 172 18.94 -29.97 -58.11
C LEU A 172 18.54 -28.59 -57.58
N ARG A 173 17.55 -28.53 -56.67
CA ARG A 173 17.00 -27.28 -56.10
C ARG A 173 16.66 -27.45 -54.62
N PRO A 174 17.66 -27.54 -53.70
CA PRO A 174 17.44 -27.96 -52.31
C PRO A 174 16.43 -27.08 -51.55
N LEU A 175 16.48 -25.75 -51.66
CA LEU A 175 15.53 -24.86 -50.97
C LEU A 175 14.08 -25.03 -51.46
N PHE A 176 13.90 -25.27 -52.76
CA PHE A 176 12.58 -25.52 -53.37
C PHE A 176 12.05 -26.89 -52.94
N ALA A 177 12.89 -27.92 -53.01
CA ALA A 177 12.58 -29.28 -52.55
C ALA A 177 12.16 -29.31 -51.07
N LEU A 178 12.87 -28.60 -50.20
CA LEU A 178 12.52 -28.47 -48.77
C LEU A 178 11.14 -27.85 -48.57
N ALA A 179 10.85 -26.72 -49.24
CA ALA A 179 9.54 -26.07 -49.16
C ALA A 179 8.41 -26.99 -49.68
N LEU A 180 8.65 -27.67 -50.79
CA LEU A 180 7.67 -28.53 -51.45
C LEU A 180 7.36 -29.80 -50.64
N GLN A 181 8.37 -30.46 -50.07
CA GLN A 181 8.19 -31.61 -49.18
C GLN A 181 7.47 -31.22 -47.88
N GLY A 182 7.81 -30.06 -47.29
CA GLY A 182 7.15 -29.55 -46.10
C GLY A 182 5.66 -29.24 -46.34
N GLY A 183 5.36 -28.59 -47.47
CA GLY A 183 3.97 -28.35 -47.90
C GLY A 183 3.20 -29.65 -48.17
N ALA A 184 3.82 -30.62 -48.82
CA ALA A 184 3.20 -31.93 -49.09
C ALA A 184 2.84 -32.69 -47.80
N ILE A 185 3.73 -32.73 -46.80
CA ILE A 185 3.42 -33.40 -45.52
C ILE A 185 2.39 -32.61 -44.72
N GLY A 186 2.41 -31.27 -44.78
CA GLY A 186 1.35 -30.43 -44.23
C GLY A 186 -0.02 -30.73 -44.84
N ALA A 187 -0.11 -30.88 -46.16
CA ALA A 187 -1.33 -31.26 -46.86
C ALA A 187 -1.81 -32.67 -46.46
N LEU A 188 -0.91 -33.64 -46.31
CA LEU A 188 -1.24 -34.99 -45.84
C LEU A 188 -1.79 -34.97 -44.41
N LEU A 189 -1.18 -34.22 -43.50
CA LEU A 189 -1.68 -34.07 -42.12
C LEU A 189 -3.06 -33.41 -42.07
N LEU A 190 -3.31 -32.37 -42.88
CA LEU A 190 -4.63 -31.75 -43.02
C LEU A 190 -5.66 -32.71 -43.63
N THR A 191 -5.25 -33.58 -44.56
CA THR A 191 -6.12 -34.60 -45.17
C THR A 191 -6.53 -35.66 -44.15
N VAL A 192 -5.60 -36.15 -43.31
CA VAL A 192 -5.87 -37.08 -42.21
C VAL A 192 -6.78 -36.43 -41.15
N PHE A 193 -6.52 -35.17 -40.80
CA PHE A 193 -7.39 -34.42 -39.88
C PHE A 193 -8.81 -34.27 -40.42
N ALA A 194 -8.98 -33.90 -41.70
CA ALA A 194 -10.29 -33.75 -42.32
C ALA A 194 -11.06 -35.07 -42.39
N ALA A 195 -10.39 -36.15 -42.82
CA ALA A 195 -10.97 -37.50 -42.88
C ALA A 195 -11.52 -37.95 -41.52
N PHE A 196 -10.80 -37.72 -40.42
CA PHE A 196 -11.26 -38.07 -39.07
C PHE A 196 -12.30 -37.07 -38.53
N ARG A 197 -11.96 -35.78 -38.42
CA ARG A 197 -12.75 -34.80 -37.65
C ARG A 197 -13.93 -34.19 -38.39
N LEU A 198 -13.83 -34.00 -39.70
CA LEU A 198 -14.85 -33.31 -40.50
C LEU A 198 -15.79 -34.29 -41.21
N HIS A 199 -15.35 -35.53 -41.43
CA HIS A 199 -16.06 -36.50 -42.26
C HIS A 199 -16.20 -37.91 -41.64
N GLY A 200 -15.55 -38.22 -40.51
CA GLY A 200 -15.72 -39.48 -39.79
C GLY A 200 -15.29 -40.75 -40.55
N LEU A 201 -14.44 -40.62 -41.58
CA LEU A 201 -14.08 -41.68 -42.53
C LEU A 201 -13.04 -42.68 -42.00
N ILE A 202 -12.34 -42.33 -40.92
CA ILE A 202 -11.31 -43.15 -40.29
C ILE A 202 -11.40 -43.00 -38.77
N ASP A 203 -11.13 -44.07 -38.04
CA ASP A 203 -11.11 -44.04 -36.58
C ASP A 203 -9.91 -43.24 -36.01
N ALA A 204 -10.03 -42.86 -34.74
CA ALA A 204 -9.02 -42.08 -34.03
C ALA A 204 -7.64 -42.76 -33.98
N LEU A 205 -7.57 -44.10 -33.90
CA LEU A 205 -6.31 -44.85 -33.84
C LEU A 205 -5.56 -44.85 -35.20
N PRO A 206 -6.18 -45.21 -36.34
CA PRO A 206 -5.62 -44.96 -37.67
C PRO A 206 -5.19 -43.51 -37.90
N ALA A 207 -6.03 -42.54 -37.53
CA ALA A 207 -5.73 -41.10 -37.70
C ALA A 207 -4.50 -40.67 -36.88
N LEU A 208 -4.37 -41.15 -35.65
CA LEU A 208 -3.21 -40.93 -34.80
C LEU A 208 -1.95 -41.56 -35.41
N LEU A 209 -1.99 -42.84 -35.77
CA LEU A 209 -0.85 -43.57 -36.33
C LEU A 209 -0.34 -42.95 -37.64
N ALA A 210 -1.25 -42.58 -38.55
CA ALA A 210 -0.89 -41.86 -39.77
C ALA A 210 -0.23 -40.50 -39.47
N SER A 211 -0.75 -39.76 -38.49
CA SER A 211 -0.15 -38.50 -38.03
C SER A 211 1.25 -38.70 -37.43
N VAL A 212 1.47 -39.76 -36.63
CA VAL A 212 2.79 -40.10 -36.09
C VAL A 212 3.78 -40.39 -37.20
N LEU A 213 3.39 -41.20 -38.19
CA LEU A 213 4.26 -41.57 -39.33
C LEU A 213 4.63 -40.35 -40.18
N LEU A 214 3.68 -39.47 -40.48
CA LEU A 214 3.91 -38.23 -41.23
C LEU A 214 4.84 -37.27 -40.48
N VAL A 215 4.64 -37.09 -39.18
CA VAL A 215 5.50 -36.26 -38.31
C VAL A 215 6.91 -36.85 -38.20
N ALA A 216 7.03 -38.17 -38.00
CA ALA A 216 8.31 -38.86 -37.94
C ALA A 216 9.08 -38.75 -39.28
N GLY A 217 8.37 -38.90 -40.41
CA GLY A 217 8.91 -38.67 -41.75
C GLY A 217 9.41 -37.25 -41.94
N LEU A 218 8.63 -36.22 -41.54
CA LEU A 218 9.03 -34.82 -41.63
C LEU A 218 10.28 -34.51 -40.77
N CYS A 219 10.36 -35.06 -39.56
CA CYS A 219 11.55 -34.96 -38.70
C CYS A 219 12.77 -35.67 -39.30
N LEU A 220 12.58 -36.87 -39.88
CA LEU A 220 13.65 -37.61 -40.56
C LEU A 220 14.17 -36.86 -41.80
N LEU A 221 13.27 -36.34 -42.64
CA LEU A 221 13.62 -35.49 -43.78
C LEU A 221 14.38 -34.23 -43.36
N ALA A 222 14.02 -33.63 -42.22
CA ALA A 222 14.69 -32.47 -41.65
C ALA A 222 16.13 -32.78 -41.20
N VAL A 223 16.36 -33.94 -40.57
CA VAL A 223 17.70 -34.40 -40.18
C VAL A 223 18.55 -34.72 -41.40
N LEU A 224 18.03 -35.53 -42.34
CA LEU A 224 18.74 -35.93 -43.56
C LEU A 224 19.15 -34.71 -44.41
N GLN A 225 18.21 -33.77 -44.64
CA GLN A 225 18.45 -32.58 -45.46
C GLN A 225 18.90 -31.36 -44.64
N HIS A 226 19.30 -31.56 -43.37
CA HIS A 226 19.93 -30.55 -42.51
C HIS A 226 19.09 -29.27 -42.29
N SER A 227 17.77 -29.36 -42.46
CA SER A 227 16.85 -28.22 -42.50
C SER A 227 16.21 -27.93 -41.15
N ARG A 228 16.65 -26.83 -40.51
CA ARG A 228 16.06 -26.32 -39.27
C ARG A 228 14.56 -26.02 -39.43
N THR A 229 14.13 -25.52 -40.59
CA THR A 229 12.74 -25.14 -40.84
C THR A 229 11.82 -26.34 -40.87
N LEU A 230 12.22 -27.43 -41.53
CA LEU A 230 11.44 -28.68 -41.50
C LEU A 230 11.40 -29.30 -40.10
N ALA A 231 12.49 -29.19 -39.31
CA ALA A 231 12.52 -29.70 -37.95
C ALA A 231 11.55 -28.94 -37.02
N VAL A 232 11.48 -27.60 -37.14
CA VAL A 232 10.52 -26.78 -36.39
C VAL A 232 9.08 -27.10 -36.80
N LEU A 233 8.79 -27.20 -38.11
CA LEU A 233 7.46 -27.56 -38.60
C LEU A 233 7.03 -28.97 -38.17
N GLY A 234 7.95 -29.96 -38.24
CA GLY A 234 7.69 -31.33 -37.82
C GLY A 234 7.36 -31.45 -36.33
N ILE A 235 8.14 -30.80 -35.47
CA ILE A 235 7.86 -30.81 -34.03
C ILE A 235 6.59 -30.02 -33.68
N LEU A 236 6.33 -28.89 -34.32
CA LEU A 236 5.11 -28.13 -34.10
C LEU A 236 3.87 -28.97 -34.50
N ALA A 237 3.90 -29.63 -35.66
CA ALA A 237 2.87 -30.57 -36.08
C ALA A 237 2.71 -31.73 -35.10
N GLY A 238 3.82 -32.32 -34.62
CA GLY A 238 3.81 -33.41 -33.64
C GLY A 238 3.14 -33.05 -32.33
N PHE A 239 3.51 -31.94 -31.70
CA PHE A 239 2.91 -31.55 -30.42
C PHE A 239 1.45 -31.10 -30.55
N LEU A 240 1.05 -30.51 -31.68
CA LEU A 240 -0.35 -30.14 -31.95
C LEU A 240 -1.25 -31.35 -32.28
N ALA A 241 -0.75 -32.40 -32.94
CA ALA A 241 -1.59 -33.47 -33.46
C ALA A 241 -2.56 -34.09 -32.42
N PRO A 242 -2.14 -34.49 -31.20
CA PRO A 242 -3.07 -35.02 -30.20
C PRO A 242 -4.14 -34.00 -29.75
N VAL A 243 -3.79 -32.72 -29.66
CA VAL A 243 -4.70 -31.65 -29.21
C VAL A 243 -5.84 -31.46 -30.19
N TRP A 244 -5.56 -31.51 -31.50
CA TRP A 244 -6.55 -31.33 -32.56
C TRP A 244 -7.37 -32.61 -32.79
N LEU A 245 -6.78 -33.79 -32.55
CA LEU A 245 -7.44 -35.10 -32.62
C LEU A 245 -8.25 -35.47 -31.35
N SER A 246 -8.11 -34.75 -30.23
CA SER A 246 -8.73 -35.13 -28.94
C SER A 246 -10.26 -35.08 -28.94
N THR A 247 -10.91 -36.22 -28.69
CA THR A 247 -12.37 -36.35 -28.56
C THR A 247 -12.93 -35.99 -27.18
N GLY A 248 -12.11 -35.39 -26.29
CA GLY A 248 -12.54 -34.92 -24.97
C GLY A 248 -12.52 -35.97 -23.85
N GLY A 249 -12.51 -37.26 -24.17
CA GLY A 249 -12.42 -38.37 -23.19
C GLY A 249 -11.01 -38.96 -23.02
N GLY A 250 -9.96 -38.17 -23.25
CA GLY A 250 -8.58 -38.68 -23.39
C GLY A 250 -7.89 -39.04 -22.07
N SER A 251 -7.32 -40.25 -22.00
CA SER A 251 -6.42 -40.65 -20.90
C SER A 251 -5.10 -39.84 -20.95
N HIS A 252 -4.77 -39.16 -19.85
CA HIS A 252 -3.54 -38.37 -19.71
C HIS A 252 -2.28 -39.21 -19.88
N VAL A 253 -2.32 -40.48 -19.47
CA VAL A 253 -1.22 -41.44 -19.62
C VAL A 253 -0.87 -41.64 -21.09
N ALA A 254 -1.87 -41.71 -21.98
CA ALA A 254 -1.64 -41.85 -23.42
C ALA A 254 -1.02 -40.58 -24.03
N LEU A 255 -1.54 -39.40 -23.64
CA LEU A 255 -1.03 -38.09 -24.07
C LEU A 255 0.44 -37.89 -23.64
N PHE A 256 0.76 -38.14 -22.36
CA PHE A 256 2.11 -37.99 -21.83
C PHE A 256 3.07 -39.07 -22.34
N SER A 257 2.61 -40.28 -22.63
CA SER A 257 3.43 -41.30 -23.31
C SER A 257 3.78 -40.90 -24.74
N TYR A 258 2.82 -40.34 -25.50
CA TYR A 258 3.08 -39.81 -26.83
C TYR A 258 4.08 -38.64 -26.79
N TYR A 259 3.92 -37.70 -25.86
CA TYR A 259 4.90 -36.64 -25.68
C TYR A 259 6.25 -37.15 -25.16
N ALA A 260 6.32 -38.22 -24.36
CA ALA A 260 7.59 -38.85 -24.00
C ALA A 260 8.32 -39.40 -25.23
N LEU A 261 7.58 -40.02 -26.18
CA LEU A 261 8.15 -40.49 -27.44
C LEU A 261 8.66 -39.33 -28.33
N LEU A 262 7.89 -38.24 -28.46
CA LEU A 262 8.36 -37.04 -29.17
C LEU A 262 9.61 -36.44 -28.52
N ASN A 263 9.63 -36.30 -27.19
CA ASN A 263 10.77 -35.77 -26.44
C ASN A 263 12.01 -36.65 -26.54
N LEU A 264 11.85 -37.98 -26.56
CA LEU A 264 12.94 -38.91 -26.85
C LEU A 264 13.50 -38.69 -28.27
N GLY A 265 12.63 -38.42 -29.24
CA GLY A 265 13.02 -37.96 -30.58
C GLY A 265 13.80 -36.65 -30.57
N VAL A 266 13.37 -35.64 -29.79
CA VAL A 266 14.11 -34.37 -29.62
C VAL A 266 15.48 -34.61 -29.00
N LEU A 267 15.57 -35.46 -27.98
CA LEU A 267 16.83 -35.84 -27.32
C LEU A 267 17.78 -36.56 -28.28
N ALA A 268 17.26 -37.49 -29.11
CA ALA A 268 18.04 -38.19 -30.12
C ALA A 268 18.55 -37.24 -31.22
N ILE A 269 17.74 -36.29 -31.69
CA ILE A 269 18.18 -35.26 -32.63
C ILE A 269 19.24 -34.36 -31.98
N ALA A 270 19.03 -33.92 -30.72
CA ALA A 270 19.99 -33.12 -29.97
C ALA A 270 21.33 -33.84 -29.73
N TRP A 271 21.34 -35.18 -29.63
CA TRP A 271 22.56 -35.98 -29.55
C TRP A 271 23.43 -35.89 -30.82
N TRP A 272 22.87 -35.54 -31.99
CA TRP A 272 23.61 -35.38 -33.25
C TRP A 272 23.73 -33.93 -33.74
N ARG A 273 22.65 -33.14 -33.68
CA ARG A 273 22.56 -31.74 -34.16
C ARG A 273 21.92 -30.84 -33.07
N PRO A 274 22.71 -30.04 -32.33
CA PRO A 274 22.20 -29.17 -31.27
C PRO A 274 21.46 -27.93 -31.84
N TRP A 275 20.21 -28.09 -32.24
CA TRP A 275 19.33 -27.00 -32.69
C TRP A 275 18.51 -26.42 -31.53
N ARG A 276 18.99 -25.32 -30.93
CA ARG A 276 18.38 -24.66 -29.75
C ARG A 276 16.86 -24.49 -29.83
N VAL A 277 16.36 -24.01 -30.96
CA VAL A 277 14.92 -23.76 -31.19
C VAL A 277 14.08 -25.02 -31.01
N LEU A 278 14.60 -26.18 -31.43
CA LEU A 278 13.94 -27.49 -31.34
C LEU A 278 13.63 -27.86 -29.89
N ASN A 279 14.61 -27.66 -29.01
CA ASN A 279 14.52 -27.98 -27.60
C ASN A 279 13.61 -27.01 -26.85
N LEU A 280 13.67 -25.72 -27.17
CA LEU A 280 12.77 -24.70 -26.61
C LEU A 280 11.31 -24.92 -27.02
N LEU A 281 11.07 -25.35 -28.27
CA LEU A 281 9.72 -25.65 -28.75
C LEU A 281 9.13 -26.88 -28.03
N GLY A 282 9.90 -27.97 -27.94
CA GLY A 282 9.49 -29.17 -27.20
C GLY A 282 9.27 -28.88 -25.71
N PHE A 283 10.12 -28.04 -25.09
CA PHE A 283 9.99 -27.63 -23.70
C PHE A 283 8.68 -26.88 -23.47
N ALA A 284 8.41 -25.88 -24.32
CA ALA A 284 7.21 -25.06 -24.23
C ALA A 284 5.92 -25.88 -24.42
N PHE A 285 5.87 -26.80 -25.38
CA PHE A 285 4.69 -27.65 -25.55
C PHE A 285 4.55 -28.70 -24.44
N THR A 286 5.62 -29.40 -24.07
CA THR A 286 5.56 -30.48 -23.06
C THR A 286 5.12 -29.94 -21.70
N PHE A 287 5.80 -28.90 -21.20
CA PHE A 287 5.45 -28.31 -19.91
C PHE A 287 4.23 -27.40 -20.00
N GLY A 288 3.97 -26.73 -21.13
CA GLY A 288 2.79 -25.89 -21.30
C GLY A 288 1.49 -26.71 -21.29
N ILE A 289 1.42 -27.79 -22.06
CA ILE A 289 0.24 -28.68 -22.10
C ILE A 289 0.13 -29.49 -20.80
N GLY A 290 1.26 -29.91 -20.21
CA GLY A 290 1.29 -30.51 -18.87
C GLY A 290 0.76 -29.57 -17.78
N THR A 291 1.04 -28.25 -17.87
CA THR A 291 0.49 -27.24 -16.95
C THR A 291 -1.00 -26.99 -17.21
N TRP A 292 -1.42 -26.92 -18.48
CA TRP A 292 -2.83 -26.74 -18.85
C TRP A 292 -3.71 -27.85 -18.28
N TRP A 293 -3.36 -29.12 -18.53
CA TRP A 293 -4.01 -30.28 -17.93
C TRP A 293 -3.89 -30.29 -16.39
N GLY A 294 -2.71 -29.96 -15.86
CA GLY A 294 -2.44 -29.90 -14.42
C GLY A 294 -3.24 -28.86 -13.64
N VAL A 295 -3.79 -27.84 -14.31
CA VAL A 295 -4.65 -26.81 -13.71
C VAL A 295 -6.15 -27.13 -13.85
N LEU A 296 -6.56 -27.75 -14.96
CA LEU A 296 -7.97 -27.98 -15.29
C LEU A 296 -8.49 -29.36 -14.86
N ASP A 297 -7.73 -30.43 -15.14
CA ASP A 297 -8.23 -31.81 -15.10
C ASP A 297 -7.62 -32.66 -13.97
N TYR A 298 -6.55 -32.19 -13.32
CA TYR A 298 -5.80 -32.98 -12.34
C TYR A 298 -6.59 -33.29 -11.05
N ARG A 299 -6.53 -34.57 -10.65
CA ARG A 299 -7.04 -35.09 -9.37
C ARG A 299 -5.91 -35.78 -8.59
N PRO A 300 -5.89 -35.71 -7.25
CA PRO A 300 -4.84 -36.37 -6.44
C PRO A 300 -4.67 -37.88 -6.71
N GLU A 301 -5.76 -38.56 -7.05
CA GLU A 301 -5.78 -39.97 -7.50
C GLU A 301 -4.82 -40.25 -8.67
N HIS A 302 -4.57 -39.26 -9.53
CA HIS A 302 -3.70 -39.38 -10.69
C HIS A 302 -2.22 -39.08 -10.38
N TYR A 303 -1.86 -38.77 -9.12
CA TYR A 303 -0.48 -38.51 -8.73
C TYR A 303 0.48 -39.64 -9.15
N ALA A 304 0.11 -40.89 -8.84
CA ALA A 304 0.95 -42.06 -9.12
C ALA A 304 1.19 -42.31 -10.63
N SER A 305 0.26 -41.90 -11.51
CA SER A 305 0.39 -42.04 -12.96
C SER A 305 1.02 -40.82 -13.63
N THR A 306 0.90 -39.62 -13.05
CA THR A 306 1.49 -38.38 -13.57
C THR A 306 2.94 -38.16 -13.12
N GLN A 307 3.27 -38.50 -11.87
CA GLN A 307 4.60 -38.26 -11.28
C GLN A 307 5.77 -38.85 -12.11
N PRO A 308 5.69 -40.07 -12.68
CA PRO A 308 6.77 -40.61 -13.51
C PRO A 308 7.06 -39.77 -14.76
N PHE A 309 6.03 -39.20 -15.40
CA PHE A 309 6.20 -38.35 -16.58
C PHE A 309 6.88 -37.01 -16.24
N VAL A 310 6.54 -36.39 -15.10
CA VAL A 310 7.21 -35.16 -14.65
C VAL A 310 8.71 -35.40 -14.41
N VAL A 311 9.07 -36.52 -13.78
CA VAL A 311 10.47 -36.91 -13.56
C VAL A 311 11.17 -37.24 -14.89
N LEU A 312 10.50 -37.92 -15.82
CA LEU A 312 11.04 -38.26 -17.14
C LEU A 312 11.30 -37.01 -18.02
N PHE A 313 10.34 -36.08 -18.08
CA PHE A 313 10.49 -34.83 -18.81
C PHE A 313 11.58 -33.95 -18.18
N PHE A 314 11.64 -33.88 -16.84
CA PHE A 314 12.73 -33.23 -16.13
C PHE A 314 14.09 -33.85 -16.50
N ALA A 315 14.22 -35.18 -16.53
CA ALA A 315 15.44 -35.87 -16.91
C ALA A 315 15.86 -35.58 -18.37
N PHE A 316 14.92 -35.60 -19.33
CA PHE A 316 15.22 -35.23 -20.72
C PHE A 316 15.77 -33.81 -20.85
N TYR A 317 15.12 -32.83 -20.20
CA TYR A 317 15.52 -31.42 -20.26
C TYR A 317 16.74 -31.08 -19.39
N LEU A 318 17.09 -31.92 -18.40
CA LEU A 318 18.35 -31.88 -17.66
C LEU A 318 19.52 -32.45 -18.49
N LEU A 319 19.29 -33.49 -19.28
CA LEU A 319 20.30 -34.11 -20.14
C LEU A 319 20.65 -33.26 -21.37
N ILE A 320 19.68 -32.55 -21.95
CA ILE A 320 19.89 -31.72 -23.16
C ILE A 320 21.07 -30.72 -23.01
N PRO A 321 21.17 -29.89 -21.95
CA PRO A 321 22.32 -29.00 -21.74
C PRO A 321 23.65 -29.72 -21.57
N LEU A 322 23.65 -30.92 -20.97
CA LEU A 322 24.86 -31.75 -20.81
C LEU A 322 25.38 -32.26 -22.17
N LEU A 323 24.48 -32.65 -23.07
CA LEU A 323 24.81 -33.08 -24.43
C LEU A 323 25.31 -31.92 -25.32
N TYR A 324 24.76 -30.72 -25.15
CA TYR A 324 25.24 -29.50 -25.80
C TYR A 324 26.66 -29.17 -25.33
N ALA A 325 26.86 -29.11 -24.00
CA ALA A 325 28.15 -28.81 -23.41
C ALA A 325 29.24 -29.76 -23.92
N ARG A 326 28.96 -31.07 -24.06
CA ARG A 326 29.90 -32.08 -24.60
C ARG A 326 30.41 -31.79 -26.03
N ARG A 327 29.73 -30.94 -26.81
CA ARG A 327 29.99 -30.74 -28.25
C ARG A 327 30.46 -29.33 -28.64
N GLN A 328 30.46 -28.35 -27.73
CA GLN A 328 30.90 -26.98 -28.01
C GLN A 328 32.40 -26.81 -27.71
N PRO A 329 33.27 -26.39 -28.66
CA PRO A 329 34.68 -26.15 -28.36
C PRO A 329 34.84 -25.00 -27.35
N ALA A 330 35.69 -25.22 -26.33
CA ALA A 330 35.75 -24.41 -25.10
C ALA A 330 36.26 -22.95 -25.23
N GLN A 331 36.36 -22.43 -26.46
CA GLN A 331 36.73 -21.05 -26.78
C GLN A 331 35.61 -20.28 -27.51
N ALA A 332 34.54 -20.95 -27.95
CA ALA A 332 33.36 -20.25 -28.46
C ALA A 332 32.63 -19.57 -27.29
N GLY A 333 32.50 -18.24 -27.34
CA GLY A 333 31.73 -17.44 -26.38
C GLY A 333 30.21 -17.62 -26.53
N ASP A 334 29.76 -18.85 -26.73
CA ASP A 334 28.37 -19.20 -27.02
C ASP A 334 27.53 -19.13 -25.72
N ARG A 335 26.32 -18.60 -25.84
CA ARG A 335 25.49 -18.27 -24.68
C ARG A 335 24.91 -19.56 -24.11
N ILE A 336 25.31 -19.92 -22.88
CA ILE A 336 24.66 -20.97 -22.09
C ILE A 336 23.15 -20.75 -22.15
N ASP A 337 22.40 -21.79 -22.50
CA ASP A 337 20.95 -21.69 -22.66
C ASP A 337 20.24 -21.63 -21.30
N GLY A 338 20.37 -20.48 -20.63
CA GLY A 338 19.79 -20.21 -19.33
C GLY A 338 18.28 -20.44 -19.29
N THR A 339 17.60 -20.31 -20.44
CA THR A 339 16.17 -20.61 -20.59
C THR A 339 15.88 -22.07 -20.26
N LEU A 340 16.72 -23.02 -20.70
CA LEU A 340 16.60 -24.44 -20.34
C LEU A 340 17.23 -24.73 -18.96
N VAL A 341 18.42 -24.19 -18.67
CA VAL A 341 19.16 -24.51 -17.43
C VAL A 341 18.41 -24.03 -16.18
N PHE A 342 17.77 -22.86 -16.22
CA PHE A 342 16.97 -22.33 -15.10
C PHE A 342 15.46 -22.59 -15.26
N GLY A 343 14.94 -22.67 -16.49
CA GLY A 343 13.51 -22.92 -16.73
C GLY A 343 13.08 -24.35 -16.38
N THR A 344 13.90 -25.36 -16.69
CA THR A 344 13.59 -26.77 -16.37
C THR A 344 13.37 -27.00 -14.87
N PRO A 345 14.29 -26.61 -13.96
CA PRO A 345 14.03 -26.72 -12.52
C PRO A 345 12.84 -25.88 -12.05
N LEU A 346 12.69 -24.64 -12.54
CA LEU A 346 11.60 -23.74 -12.13
C LEU A 346 10.22 -24.33 -12.45
N VAL A 347 10.02 -24.85 -13.67
CA VAL A 347 8.72 -25.35 -14.13
C VAL A 347 8.44 -26.75 -13.61
N ALA A 348 9.43 -27.65 -13.58
CA ALA A 348 9.25 -28.99 -13.00
C ALA A 348 8.93 -28.91 -11.49
N PHE A 349 9.63 -28.04 -10.73
CA PHE A 349 9.29 -27.82 -9.32
C PHE A 349 7.95 -27.10 -9.14
N GLY A 350 7.61 -26.16 -10.02
CA GLY A 350 6.30 -25.49 -10.01
C GLY A 350 5.14 -26.48 -10.19
N LEU A 351 5.28 -27.46 -11.10
CA LEU A 351 4.34 -28.56 -11.26
C LEU A 351 4.31 -29.46 -10.02
N GLN A 352 5.47 -29.85 -9.49
CA GLN A 352 5.57 -30.64 -8.25
C GLN A 352 4.84 -29.95 -7.08
N ALA A 353 4.93 -28.62 -6.97
CA ALA A 353 4.29 -27.79 -5.96
C ALA A 353 2.77 -27.61 -6.16
N GLY A 354 2.23 -28.01 -7.31
CA GLY A 354 0.78 -28.13 -7.59
C GLY A 354 0.23 -29.55 -7.47
N LEU A 355 1.06 -30.57 -7.75
CA LEU A 355 0.73 -31.99 -7.58
C LEU A 355 0.64 -32.41 -6.11
N LEU A 356 1.52 -31.86 -5.26
CA LEU A 356 1.59 -32.14 -3.81
C LEU A 356 0.77 -31.13 -3.01
N THR A 357 -0.09 -31.63 -2.11
CA THR A 357 -0.82 -30.85 -1.11
C THR A 357 0.08 -30.41 0.05
N ASP A 358 0.93 -31.31 0.54
CA ASP A 358 1.64 -31.14 1.80
C ASP A 358 3.01 -30.48 1.62
N ALA A 359 3.37 -29.61 2.57
CA ALA A 359 4.62 -28.85 2.50
C ALA A 359 5.87 -29.73 2.71
N MET A 360 5.82 -30.71 3.61
CA MET A 360 6.97 -31.55 3.95
C MET A 360 7.45 -32.45 2.79
N PRO A 361 6.58 -33.19 2.05
CA PRO A 361 7.00 -33.89 0.83
C PRO A 361 7.58 -32.94 -0.23
N LEU A 362 7.04 -31.73 -0.37
CA LEU A 362 7.57 -30.74 -1.30
C LEU A 362 8.95 -30.18 -0.86
N ALA A 363 9.18 -30.05 0.44
CA ALA A 363 10.49 -29.73 1.00
C ALA A 363 11.52 -30.83 0.70
N LEU A 364 11.12 -32.10 0.79
CA LEU A 364 11.95 -33.25 0.40
C LEU A 364 12.22 -33.26 -1.11
N CYS A 365 11.25 -32.87 -1.96
CA CYS A 365 11.49 -32.66 -3.39
C CYS A 365 12.50 -31.52 -3.65
N ALA A 366 12.42 -30.40 -2.90
CA ALA A 366 13.39 -29.33 -2.99
C ALA A 366 14.80 -29.78 -2.56
N LEU A 367 14.89 -30.53 -1.45
CA LEU A 367 16.15 -31.12 -0.97
C LEU A 367 16.75 -32.12 -2.00
N GLY A 368 15.91 -32.97 -2.60
CA GLY A 368 16.32 -33.90 -3.65
C GLY A 368 16.83 -33.18 -4.91
N MET A 369 16.14 -32.13 -5.34
CA MET A 369 16.61 -31.24 -6.43
C MET A 369 17.95 -30.58 -6.08
N ALA A 370 18.11 -30.10 -4.84
CA ALA A 370 19.37 -29.55 -4.36
C ALA A 370 20.51 -30.59 -4.42
N ALA A 371 20.24 -31.83 -3.98
CA ALA A 371 21.21 -32.92 -4.00
C ALA A 371 21.62 -33.32 -5.43
N VAL A 372 20.67 -33.43 -6.36
CA VAL A 372 20.94 -33.72 -7.78
C VAL A 372 21.80 -32.62 -8.42
N TYR A 373 21.47 -31.35 -8.21
CA TYR A 373 22.30 -30.26 -8.73
C TYR A 373 23.65 -30.12 -8.03
N ALA A 374 23.76 -30.42 -6.74
CA ALA A 374 25.03 -30.46 -6.03
C ALA A 374 25.95 -31.57 -6.55
N LEU A 375 25.40 -32.77 -6.79
CA LEU A 375 26.11 -33.90 -7.38
C LEU A 375 26.59 -33.58 -8.79
N LEU A 376 25.72 -33.03 -9.65
CA LEU A 376 26.09 -32.61 -11.01
C LEU A 376 27.14 -31.49 -11.00
N ALA A 377 27.03 -30.52 -10.10
CA ALA A 377 28.07 -29.50 -9.93
C ALA A 377 29.40 -30.14 -9.52
N TRP A 378 29.42 -30.99 -8.50
CA TRP A 378 30.62 -31.65 -7.98
C TRP A 378 31.32 -32.52 -9.03
N VAL A 379 30.59 -33.36 -9.77
CA VAL A 379 31.15 -34.24 -10.82
C VAL A 379 31.74 -33.45 -12.00
N PHE A 380 31.17 -32.29 -12.35
CA PHE A 380 31.54 -31.57 -13.58
C PHE A 380 32.36 -30.28 -13.37
N ILE A 381 32.44 -29.71 -12.16
CA ILE A 381 33.16 -28.43 -11.92
C ILE A 381 34.67 -28.52 -12.16
N GLY A 382 35.28 -29.69 -11.95
CA GLY A 382 36.69 -29.95 -12.28
C GLY A 382 36.96 -30.13 -13.78
N ARG A 383 35.92 -30.32 -14.61
CA ARG A 383 36.06 -30.51 -16.06
C ARG A 383 35.88 -29.16 -16.75
N GLY A 384 36.97 -28.53 -17.19
CA GLY A 384 36.96 -27.16 -17.74
C GLY A 384 35.87 -26.88 -18.77
N HIS A 385 35.60 -27.85 -19.65
CA HIS A 385 34.56 -27.84 -20.68
C HIS A 385 33.11 -27.68 -20.16
N TYR A 386 32.85 -28.07 -18.91
CA TYR A 386 31.53 -27.99 -18.25
C TYR A 386 31.50 -26.95 -17.11
N ARG A 387 32.63 -26.30 -16.80
CA ARG A 387 32.82 -25.53 -15.56
C ARG A 387 31.77 -24.43 -15.34
N ALA A 388 31.36 -23.73 -16.40
CA ALA A 388 30.35 -22.68 -16.30
C ALA A 388 28.93 -23.25 -16.09
N LEU A 389 28.59 -24.39 -16.69
CA LEU A 389 27.32 -25.09 -16.44
C LEU A 389 27.27 -25.68 -15.02
N ALA A 390 28.39 -26.24 -14.54
CA ALA A 390 28.53 -26.71 -13.16
C ALA A 390 28.41 -25.57 -12.13
N GLN A 391 28.87 -24.36 -12.45
CA GLN A 391 28.61 -23.17 -11.64
C GLN A 391 27.13 -22.79 -11.60
N CYS A 392 26.41 -22.87 -12.72
CA CYS A 392 24.95 -22.68 -12.73
C CYS A 392 24.22 -23.74 -11.88
N TRP A 393 24.67 -25.00 -11.91
CA TRP A 393 24.12 -26.06 -11.06
C TRP A 393 24.45 -25.87 -9.57
N ALA A 394 25.65 -25.42 -9.20
CA ALA A 394 25.96 -25.07 -7.81
C ALA A 394 25.06 -23.92 -7.29
N VAL A 395 24.80 -22.92 -8.14
CA VAL A 395 23.86 -21.81 -7.86
C VAL A 395 22.43 -22.32 -7.67
N LEU A 396 21.96 -23.26 -8.51
CA LEU A 396 20.65 -23.91 -8.36
C LEU A 396 20.56 -24.78 -7.11
N ALA A 397 21.60 -25.55 -6.79
CA ALA A 397 21.64 -26.42 -5.62
C ALA A 397 21.46 -25.64 -4.31
N VAL A 398 22.21 -24.54 -4.14
CA VAL A 398 22.04 -23.63 -3.00
C VAL A 398 20.64 -23.02 -3.00
N GLY A 399 20.11 -22.59 -4.15
CA GLY A 399 18.76 -22.03 -4.25
C GLY A 399 17.65 -22.98 -3.79
N PHE A 400 17.73 -24.25 -4.18
CA PHE A 400 16.78 -25.28 -3.72
C PHE A 400 16.99 -25.68 -2.26
N ALA A 401 18.24 -25.70 -1.76
CA ALA A 401 18.50 -25.97 -0.35
C ALA A 401 17.91 -24.87 0.55
N THR A 402 18.10 -23.59 0.21
CA THR A 402 17.46 -22.48 0.93
C THR A 402 15.94 -22.49 0.81
N LEU A 403 15.38 -23.01 -0.29
CA LEU A 403 13.94 -23.15 -0.51
C LEU A 403 13.32 -24.37 0.20
N ALA A 404 14.11 -25.38 0.57
CA ALA A 404 13.63 -26.50 1.40
C ALA A 404 13.30 -26.04 2.85
N VAL A 405 14.05 -25.09 3.40
CA VAL A 405 13.85 -24.54 4.75
C VAL A 405 12.42 -23.98 4.98
N PRO A 406 11.90 -23.02 4.16
CA PRO A 406 10.53 -22.48 4.30
C PRO A 406 9.42 -23.48 3.95
N LEU A 407 9.74 -24.68 3.46
CA LEU A 407 8.78 -25.74 3.18
C LEU A 407 8.76 -26.83 4.27
N ALA A 408 9.89 -27.06 4.95
CA ALA A 408 10.00 -28.02 6.05
C ALA A 408 9.66 -27.41 7.42
N LEU A 409 9.91 -26.12 7.62
CA LEU A 409 9.74 -25.43 8.90
C LEU A 409 8.50 -24.53 8.90
N SER A 410 8.00 -24.19 10.09
CA SER A 410 6.95 -23.17 10.25
C SER A 410 7.43 -21.81 9.76
N ALA A 411 6.48 -20.92 9.42
CA ALA A 411 6.80 -19.54 9.02
C ALA A 411 7.57 -18.77 10.11
N SER A 412 7.31 -19.04 11.39
CA SER A 412 8.03 -18.45 12.54
C SER A 412 9.46 -18.96 12.68
N ALA A 413 9.70 -20.26 12.50
CA ALA A 413 11.04 -20.83 12.50
C ALA A 413 11.84 -20.38 11.26
N THR A 414 11.18 -20.30 10.10
CA THR A 414 11.74 -19.74 8.86
C THR A 414 12.19 -18.30 9.04
N ALA A 415 11.33 -17.43 9.59
CA ALA A 415 11.66 -16.05 9.89
C ALA A 415 12.88 -15.96 10.84
N SER A 416 12.92 -16.82 11.86
CA SER A 416 14.03 -16.89 12.82
C SER A 416 15.37 -17.26 12.16
N VAL A 417 15.38 -18.26 11.29
CA VAL A 417 16.59 -18.68 10.53
C VAL A 417 17.04 -17.57 9.57
N PHE A 418 16.12 -17.02 8.76
CA PHE A 418 16.44 -15.97 7.79
C PHE A 418 16.91 -14.66 8.46
N ALA A 419 16.41 -14.32 9.65
CA ALA A 419 16.88 -13.17 10.40
C ALA A 419 18.36 -13.34 10.82
N LEU A 420 18.68 -14.49 11.43
CA LEU A 420 20.03 -14.81 11.91
C LEU A 420 21.04 -14.98 10.76
N GLU A 421 20.69 -15.73 9.72
CA GLU A 421 21.52 -15.86 8.50
C GLU A 421 21.69 -14.49 7.82
N GLY A 422 20.64 -13.67 7.77
CA GLY A 422 20.69 -12.32 7.22
C GLY A 422 21.70 -11.42 7.96
N ALA A 423 21.70 -11.46 9.30
CA ALA A 423 22.69 -10.74 10.11
C ALA A 423 24.12 -11.25 9.88
N ALA A 424 24.31 -12.58 9.79
CA ALA A 424 25.60 -13.19 9.52
C ALA A 424 26.15 -12.81 8.13
N LEU A 425 25.28 -12.74 7.10
CA LEU A 425 25.63 -12.32 5.74
C LEU A 425 25.96 -10.82 5.67
N VAL A 426 25.26 -9.96 6.40
CA VAL A 426 25.61 -8.53 6.54
C VAL A 426 26.98 -8.38 7.19
N TRP A 427 27.23 -9.06 8.32
CA TRP A 427 28.55 -9.07 8.98
C TRP A 427 29.66 -9.56 8.06
N LEU A 428 29.46 -10.69 7.39
CA LEU A 428 30.44 -11.29 6.47
C LEU A 428 30.72 -10.37 5.28
N GLY A 429 29.69 -9.78 4.70
CA GLY A 429 29.80 -8.86 3.57
C GLY A 429 30.50 -7.55 3.92
N LEU A 430 30.29 -7.02 5.13
CA LEU A 430 31.04 -5.87 5.65
C LEU A 430 32.51 -6.25 5.92
N ARG A 431 32.76 -7.39 6.56
CA ARG A 431 34.12 -7.90 6.85
C ARG A 431 34.94 -8.19 5.59
N GLN A 432 34.30 -8.67 4.51
CA GLN A 432 34.94 -8.95 3.22
C GLN A 432 34.90 -7.75 2.25
N GLN A 433 34.30 -6.61 2.62
CA GLN A 433 34.03 -5.46 1.73
C GLN A 433 33.29 -5.84 0.42
N ARG A 434 32.45 -6.88 0.45
CA ARG A 434 31.69 -7.37 -0.72
C ARG A 434 30.23 -6.97 -0.62
N LEU A 435 29.73 -6.25 -1.63
CA LEU A 435 28.33 -5.81 -1.71
C LEU A 435 27.34 -6.99 -1.80
N LEU A 436 27.70 -8.09 -2.47
CA LEU A 436 26.77 -9.20 -2.70
C LEU A 436 26.27 -9.86 -1.39
N PRO A 437 27.12 -10.26 -0.42
CA PRO A 437 26.64 -10.76 0.86
C PRO A 437 25.89 -9.71 1.70
N GLN A 438 26.27 -8.42 1.62
CA GLN A 438 25.55 -7.34 2.32
C GLN A 438 24.12 -7.19 1.81
N LEU A 439 23.95 -7.18 0.48
CA LEU A 439 22.64 -7.09 -0.18
C LEU A 439 21.80 -8.35 0.05
N SER A 440 22.39 -9.55 -0.03
CA SER A 440 21.65 -10.78 0.28
C SER A 440 21.25 -10.85 1.75
N GLY A 441 22.10 -10.42 2.68
CA GLY A 441 21.79 -10.42 4.11
C GLY A 441 20.66 -9.44 4.46
N GLY A 442 20.68 -8.24 3.89
CA GLY A 442 19.58 -7.27 4.03
C GLY A 442 18.26 -7.77 3.41
N LEU A 443 18.31 -8.37 2.21
CA LEU A 443 17.15 -9.00 1.58
C LEU A 443 16.62 -10.18 2.40
N LEU A 444 17.48 -10.95 3.05
CA LEU A 444 17.08 -12.09 3.88
C LEU A 444 16.44 -11.64 5.21
N GLN A 445 16.89 -10.53 5.80
CA GLN A 445 16.16 -9.89 6.92
C GLN A 445 14.78 -9.36 6.49
N LEU A 446 14.64 -8.80 5.28
CA LEU A 446 13.32 -8.41 4.75
C LEU A 446 12.42 -9.64 4.49
N ALA A 447 12.98 -10.74 3.95
CA ALA A 447 12.27 -12.00 3.76
C ALA A 447 11.84 -12.63 5.10
N ALA A 448 12.67 -12.51 6.14
CA ALA A 448 12.33 -12.90 7.51
C ALA A 448 11.15 -12.08 8.05
N GLY A 449 11.14 -10.76 7.83
CA GLY A 449 10.01 -9.90 8.20
C GLY A 449 8.71 -10.26 7.47
N PHE A 450 8.77 -10.64 6.20
CA PHE A 450 7.61 -11.14 5.46
C PHE A 450 7.14 -12.53 5.96
N ALA A 451 8.07 -13.46 6.21
CA ALA A 451 7.75 -14.76 6.80
C ALA A 451 7.13 -14.61 8.20
N TRP A 452 7.56 -13.62 8.98
CA TRP A 452 6.95 -13.28 10.26
C TRP A 452 5.51 -12.77 10.10
N LEU A 453 5.21 -11.92 9.11
CA LEU A 453 3.85 -11.44 8.88
C LEU A 453 2.87 -12.57 8.56
N VAL A 454 3.31 -13.59 7.81
CA VAL A 454 2.53 -14.82 7.58
C VAL A 454 2.43 -15.67 8.86
N ALA A 455 3.51 -15.81 9.62
CA ALA A 455 3.47 -16.50 10.91
C ALA A 455 2.51 -15.83 11.92
N ALA A 456 2.34 -14.51 11.82
CA ALA A 456 1.47 -13.70 12.66
C ALA A 456 -0.01 -13.74 12.22
N SER A 457 -0.31 -13.84 10.91
CA SER A 457 -1.69 -14.06 10.43
C SER A 457 -2.22 -15.44 10.83
N ASP A 458 -1.34 -16.44 10.85
CA ASP A 458 -1.71 -17.84 11.07
C ASP A 458 -1.70 -18.22 12.57
N ALA A 459 -1.34 -17.28 13.45
CA ALA A 459 -1.16 -17.47 14.90
C ALA A 459 -2.47 -17.50 15.71
N GLY A 460 -3.47 -18.28 15.25
CA GLY A 460 -4.69 -18.53 16.02
C GLY A 460 -4.39 -19.25 17.34
N GLY A 461 -4.69 -18.61 18.47
CA GLY A 461 -4.71 -19.28 19.79
C GLY A 461 -3.34 -19.51 20.45
N ALA A 462 -2.39 -18.56 20.35
CA ALA A 462 -1.16 -18.61 21.14
C ALA A 462 -1.48 -18.54 22.65
N GLY A 463 -1.47 -19.68 23.35
CA GLY A 463 -1.95 -19.79 24.72
C GLY A 463 -1.03 -19.28 25.84
N ILE A 464 0.19 -18.82 25.52
CA ILE A 464 1.21 -18.38 26.49
C ILE A 464 1.85 -17.07 26.02
N ALA A 465 1.80 -16.04 26.87
CA ALA A 465 2.47 -14.77 26.64
C ALA A 465 4.01 -14.92 26.70
N VAL A 466 4.72 -14.13 25.91
CA VAL A 466 6.19 -14.05 25.77
C VAL A 466 6.87 -15.32 25.22
N LEU A 467 6.40 -16.52 25.60
CA LEU A 467 6.96 -17.82 25.17
C LEU A 467 6.22 -18.40 23.95
N ASN A 468 5.80 -17.55 23.01
CA ASN A 468 5.16 -17.97 21.76
C ASN A 468 6.07 -17.74 20.52
N PRO A 469 5.88 -18.51 19.42
CA PRO A 469 6.76 -18.43 18.25
C PRO A 469 6.75 -17.08 17.52
N VAL A 470 5.68 -16.29 17.67
CA VAL A 470 5.52 -14.99 17.02
C VAL A 470 6.37 -13.94 17.75
N PHE A 471 6.27 -13.85 19.07
CA PHE A 471 7.13 -12.99 19.88
C PHE A 471 8.61 -13.33 19.70
N ILE A 472 8.97 -14.62 19.80
CA ILE A 472 10.36 -15.07 19.64
C ILE A 472 10.89 -14.74 18.23
N GLY A 473 10.09 -14.91 17.18
CA GLY A 473 10.45 -14.52 15.81
C GLY A 473 10.68 -13.01 15.65
N ALA A 474 9.83 -12.16 16.26
CA ALA A 474 9.99 -10.70 16.24
C ALA A 474 11.22 -10.25 17.06
N LEU A 475 11.48 -10.90 18.20
CA LEU A 475 12.66 -10.64 19.03
C LEU A 475 13.96 -11.04 18.32
N LEU A 476 13.97 -12.16 17.58
CA LEU A 476 15.12 -12.56 16.75
C LEU A 476 15.32 -11.64 15.54
N LEU A 477 14.25 -11.10 14.95
CA LEU A 477 14.32 -10.03 13.95
C LEU A 477 14.92 -8.73 14.53
N ALA A 478 14.51 -8.32 15.73
CA ALA A 478 15.06 -7.17 16.43
C ALA A 478 16.54 -7.36 16.79
N LEU A 479 16.92 -8.56 17.25
CA LEU A 479 18.30 -8.93 17.56
C LEU A 479 19.17 -8.96 16.29
N ALA A 480 18.68 -9.56 15.20
CA ALA A 480 19.36 -9.60 13.91
C ALA A 480 19.57 -8.19 13.31
N GLY A 481 18.56 -7.32 13.42
CA GLY A 481 18.66 -5.91 13.06
C GLY A 481 19.71 -5.18 13.93
N SER A 482 19.74 -5.47 15.24
CA SER A 482 20.69 -4.88 16.18
C SER A 482 22.14 -5.31 15.88
N VAL A 483 22.36 -6.58 15.53
CA VAL A 483 23.68 -7.08 15.09
C VAL A 483 24.09 -6.40 13.78
N SER A 484 23.20 -6.29 12.79
CA SER A 484 23.46 -5.55 11.55
C SER A 484 23.76 -4.06 11.80
N TYR A 485 23.03 -3.41 12.69
CA TYR A 485 23.29 -2.02 13.13
C TYR A 485 24.69 -1.87 13.70
N LEU A 486 25.07 -2.70 14.67
CA LEU A 486 26.40 -2.67 15.30
C LEU A 486 27.53 -2.95 14.30
N CYS A 487 27.30 -3.81 13.30
CA CYS A 487 28.25 -4.05 12.21
C CYS A 487 28.38 -2.84 11.28
N CYS A 488 27.27 -2.26 10.84
CA CYS A 488 27.27 -1.05 10.00
C CYS A 488 27.90 0.15 10.71
N LEU A 489 27.62 0.33 12.01
CA LEU A 489 28.14 1.41 12.86
C LEU A 489 29.67 1.38 12.94
N ARG A 490 30.27 0.20 13.14
CA ARG A 490 31.74 0.01 13.15
C ARG A 490 32.43 0.44 11.85
N VAL A 491 31.74 0.32 10.71
CA VAL A 491 32.26 0.66 9.38
C VAL A 491 31.70 2.01 8.87
N ARG A 492 30.95 2.75 9.70
CA ARG A 492 30.24 4.01 9.36
C ARG A 492 29.39 3.91 8.08
N HIS A 493 28.79 2.75 7.84
CA HIS A 493 28.04 2.45 6.61
C HIS A 493 26.74 3.28 6.52
N PRO A 494 26.32 3.82 5.35
CA PRO A 494 25.14 4.68 5.24
C PRO A 494 23.83 4.05 5.75
N LEU A 495 23.67 2.73 5.60
CA LEU A 495 22.48 1.99 6.09
C LEU A 495 22.43 1.81 7.63
N THR A 496 23.37 2.38 8.39
CA THR A 496 23.40 2.28 9.87
C THR A 496 22.06 2.70 10.48
N ARG A 497 21.51 3.85 10.08
CA ARG A 497 20.21 4.33 10.58
C ARG A 497 19.04 3.45 10.16
N THR A 498 19.11 2.82 8.99
CA THR A 498 18.10 1.89 8.48
C THR A 498 18.04 0.63 9.34
N TYR A 499 19.18 0.01 9.66
CA TYR A 499 19.22 -1.16 10.54
C TYR A 499 18.84 -0.81 11.99
N TYR A 500 19.15 0.40 12.48
CA TYR A 500 18.66 0.88 13.76
C TYR A 500 17.13 0.98 13.80
N ALA A 501 16.53 1.63 12.80
CA ALA A 501 15.08 1.79 12.70
C ALA A 501 14.36 0.43 12.53
N TRP A 502 14.96 -0.50 11.78
CA TRP A 502 14.50 -1.88 11.64
C TRP A 502 14.51 -2.62 12.97
N ALA A 503 15.64 -2.60 13.70
CA ALA A 503 15.78 -3.24 15.01
C ALA A 503 14.79 -2.68 16.04
N LEU A 504 14.68 -1.36 16.12
CA LEU A 504 13.75 -0.67 17.01
C LEU A 504 12.30 -0.98 16.66
N GLY A 505 11.94 -0.94 15.37
CA GLY A 505 10.60 -1.27 14.89
C GLY A 505 10.18 -2.68 15.24
N TRP A 506 11.04 -3.68 15.03
CA TRP A 506 10.75 -5.06 15.42
C TRP A 506 10.66 -5.24 16.94
N LEU A 507 11.45 -4.52 17.73
CA LEU A 507 11.35 -4.56 19.19
C LEU A 507 10.04 -3.93 19.70
N THR A 508 9.64 -2.78 19.16
CA THR A 508 8.36 -2.15 19.55
C THR A 508 7.16 -2.96 19.07
N LEU A 509 7.26 -3.59 17.89
CA LEU A 509 6.22 -4.46 17.34
C LEU A 509 6.10 -5.78 18.11
N ALA A 510 7.20 -6.39 18.56
CA ALA A 510 7.18 -7.59 19.40
C ALA A 510 6.40 -7.38 20.70
N VAL A 511 6.72 -6.31 21.44
CA VAL A 511 6.05 -5.99 22.71
C VAL A 511 4.62 -5.50 22.47
N GLY A 512 4.39 -4.72 21.40
CA GLY A 512 3.05 -4.29 21.01
C GLY A 512 2.12 -5.47 20.67
N TRP A 513 2.62 -6.48 19.96
CA TRP A 513 1.88 -7.69 19.63
C TRP A 513 1.36 -8.42 20.87
N GLU A 514 2.21 -8.57 21.90
CA GLU A 514 1.81 -9.16 23.19
C GLU A 514 0.71 -8.35 23.88
N ILE A 515 0.82 -7.02 23.88
CA ILE A 515 -0.20 -6.12 24.46
C ILE A 515 -1.54 -6.28 23.72
N PHE A 516 -1.53 -6.38 22.39
CA PHE A 516 -2.77 -6.55 21.62
C PHE A 516 -3.41 -7.94 21.75
N HIS A 517 -2.66 -8.99 22.08
CA HIS A 517 -3.19 -10.36 22.20
C HIS A 517 -3.53 -10.77 23.63
N PHE A 518 -2.69 -10.44 24.61
CA PHE A 518 -2.83 -10.92 26.00
C PHE A 518 -3.42 -9.88 26.96
N ILE A 519 -3.41 -8.58 26.62
CA ILE A 519 -3.99 -7.54 27.49
C ILE A 519 -5.39 -7.17 27.01
N ALA A 520 -6.34 -7.16 27.95
CA ALA A 520 -7.73 -6.78 27.72
C ALA A 520 -7.84 -5.36 27.16
N LEU A 521 -8.74 -5.16 26.19
CA LEU A 521 -8.84 -3.94 25.37
C LEU A 521 -8.71 -2.62 26.16
N VAL A 522 -9.44 -2.54 27.29
CA VAL A 522 -9.47 -1.42 28.24
C VAL A 522 -8.06 -1.03 28.72
N ASN A 523 -7.28 -2.00 29.19
CA ASN A 523 -5.96 -1.78 29.78
C ASN A 523 -4.82 -1.63 28.73
N ARG A 524 -5.11 -1.72 27.42
CA ARG A 524 -4.04 -1.65 26.39
C ARG A 524 -3.35 -0.30 26.34
N ALA A 525 -4.07 0.80 26.60
CA ALA A 525 -3.49 2.14 26.61
C ALA A 525 -2.45 2.29 27.74
N ASP A 526 -2.74 1.76 28.94
CA ASP A 526 -1.82 1.73 30.08
C ASP A 526 -0.52 0.99 29.73
N ALA A 527 -0.65 -0.19 29.11
CA ALA A 527 0.49 -1.01 28.72
C ALA A 527 1.34 -0.37 27.62
N LEU A 528 0.72 0.30 26.64
CA LEU A 528 1.43 1.06 25.61
C LEU A 528 2.15 2.30 26.19
N LEU A 529 1.57 2.99 27.18
CA LEU A 529 2.25 4.07 27.91
C LEU A 529 3.50 3.56 28.65
N VAL A 530 3.37 2.42 29.35
CA VAL A 530 4.49 1.74 30.01
C VAL A 530 5.56 1.33 28.99
N GLN A 531 5.18 0.72 27.86
CA GLN A 531 6.10 0.37 26.78
C GLN A 531 6.86 1.60 26.26
N ALA A 532 6.15 2.70 25.99
CA ALA A 532 6.74 3.91 25.43
C ALA A 532 7.73 4.58 26.40
N VAL A 533 7.39 4.72 27.68
CA VAL A 533 8.30 5.34 28.67
C VAL A 533 9.46 4.44 29.08
N LEU A 534 9.27 3.13 29.15
CA LEU A 534 10.38 2.19 29.39
C LEU A 534 11.34 2.18 28.19
N SER A 535 10.83 2.21 26.97
CA SER A 535 11.66 2.35 25.76
C SER A 535 12.43 3.67 25.75
N ALA A 536 11.80 4.77 26.17
CA ALA A 536 12.43 6.08 26.27
C ALA A 536 13.56 6.10 27.33
N TRP A 537 13.29 5.55 28.52
CA TRP A 537 14.28 5.43 29.60
C TRP A 537 15.44 4.54 29.20
N LEU A 538 15.19 3.33 28.67
CA LEU A 538 16.25 2.41 28.24
C LEU A 538 17.13 3.04 27.14
N ALA A 539 16.53 3.75 26.18
CA ALA A 539 17.28 4.49 25.17
C ALA A 539 18.14 5.62 25.78
N ALA A 540 17.63 6.36 26.76
CA ALA A 540 18.39 7.42 27.44
C ALA A 540 19.49 6.87 28.38
N GLU A 541 19.23 5.77 29.09
CA GLU A 541 20.19 5.06 29.95
C GLU A 541 21.31 4.42 29.12
N ALA A 542 20.98 3.86 27.95
CA ALA A 542 21.95 3.42 26.95
C ALA A 542 22.72 4.61 26.36
N TRP A 543 22.05 5.72 26.03
CA TRP A 543 22.69 6.93 25.51
C TRP A 543 23.77 7.48 26.44
N ARG A 544 23.49 7.54 27.75
CA ARG A 544 24.45 8.03 28.75
C ARG A 544 25.74 7.18 28.80
N ARG A 545 25.67 5.91 28.38
CA ARG A 545 26.83 4.98 28.30
C ARG A 545 27.47 4.96 26.91
N TRP A 546 26.67 5.15 25.86
CA TRP A 546 27.06 5.10 24.44
C TRP A 546 26.43 6.30 23.73
N PRO A 547 27.15 7.43 23.53
CA PRO A 547 26.54 8.74 23.23
C PRO A 547 25.96 8.94 21.82
N LEU A 548 25.59 7.85 21.15
CA LEU A 548 25.05 7.71 19.79
C LEU A 548 23.81 8.60 19.57
N PRO A 549 23.67 9.29 18.42
CA PRO A 549 22.57 10.21 18.19
C PRO A 549 21.21 9.49 18.05
N GLU A 550 21.18 8.27 17.50
CA GLU A 550 19.96 7.50 17.30
C GLU A 550 19.22 7.21 18.62
N LEU A 551 19.96 6.91 19.70
CA LEU A 551 19.39 6.64 21.03
C LEU A 551 18.69 7.86 21.63
N ARG A 552 19.22 9.08 21.40
CA ARG A 552 18.56 10.33 21.85
C ARG A 552 17.23 10.56 21.13
N ILE A 553 17.18 10.24 19.84
CA ILE A 553 15.98 10.36 19.02
C ILE A 553 14.92 9.36 19.50
N THR A 554 15.29 8.13 19.84
CA THR A 554 14.37 7.15 20.44
C THR A 554 13.87 7.58 21.82
N ALA A 555 14.73 8.15 22.67
CA ALA A 555 14.31 8.70 23.95
C ALA A 555 13.26 9.82 23.80
N LEU A 556 13.49 10.76 22.87
CA LEU A 556 12.52 11.81 22.56
C LEU A 556 11.24 11.25 21.94
N ALA A 557 11.33 10.31 20.99
CA ALA A 557 10.16 9.71 20.34
C ALA A 557 9.26 8.97 21.34
N GLY A 558 9.84 8.20 22.27
CA GLY A 558 9.09 7.53 23.33
C GLY A 558 8.40 8.50 24.28
N LEU A 559 9.03 9.65 24.61
CA LEU A 559 8.40 10.71 25.41
C LEU A 559 7.28 11.43 24.63
N LEU A 560 7.47 11.72 23.35
CA LEU A 560 6.45 12.35 22.48
C LEU A 560 5.21 11.47 22.31
N LEU A 561 5.38 10.14 22.26
CA LEU A 561 4.29 9.17 22.17
C LEU A 561 3.40 9.15 23.42
N LEU A 562 3.87 9.62 24.59
CA LEU A 562 3.06 9.65 25.81
C LEU A 562 1.84 10.58 25.69
N LEU A 563 1.94 11.66 24.90
CA LEU A 563 0.81 12.59 24.69
C LEU A 563 -0.39 11.94 23.97
N PRO A 564 -0.26 11.35 22.75
CA PRO A 564 -1.38 10.67 22.11
C PRO A 564 -1.80 9.40 22.85
N LEU A 565 -0.88 8.66 23.50
CA LEU A 565 -1.24 7.48 24.29
C LEU A 565 -2.05 7.84 25.56
N MET A 566 -1.75 8.97 26.21
CA MET A 566 -2.58 9.53 27.30
C MET A 566 -3.99 9.89 26.81
N LEU A 567 -4.15 10.40 25.59
CA LEU A 567 -5.47 10.71 25.05
C LEU A 567 -6.29 9.43 24.80
N LEU A 568 -5.66 8.37 24.29
CA LEU A 568 -6.29 7.05 24.15
C LEU A 568 -6.62 6.42 25.52
N GLN A 569 -5.78 6.63 26.53
CA GLN A 569 -6.05 6.21 27.91
C GLN A 569 -7.22 6.98 28.53
N ALA A 570 -7.29 8.30 28.30
CA ALA A 570 -8.40 9.13 28.77
C ALA A 570 -9.73 8.78 28.07
N ASP A 571 -9.70 8.36 26.80
CA ASP A 571 -10.88 7.84 26.11
C ASP A 571 -11.33 6.49 26.70
N ALA A 572 -10.40 5.56 26.93
CA ALA A 572 -10.69 4.23 27.49
C ALA A 572 -11.15 4.24 28.97
N HIS A 573 -10.64 5.18 29.78
CA HIS A 573 -10.85 5.21 31.24
C HIS A 573 -11.56 6.47 31.76
N GLN A 574 -12.03 7.35 30.87
CA GLN A 574 -12.48 8.73 31.12
C GLN A 574 -11.40 9.67 31.71
N GLN A 575 -10.53 9.19 32.60
CA GLN A 575 -9.42 9.93 33.21
C GLN A 575 -8.09 9.15 33.15
N PRO A 576 -6.92 9.81 33.02
CA PRO A 576 -5.63 9.13 32.86
C PRO A 576 -5.21 8.20 34.02
N PHE A 577 -5.72 8.42 35.24
CA PHE A 577 -5.25 7.74 36.45
C PHE A 577 -6.14 6.57 36.90
N ALA A 578 -7.24 6.29 36.22
CA ALA A 578 -8.15 5.19 36.58
C ALA A 578 -7.66 3.81 36.09
N GLY A 579 -8.19 2.74 36.68
CA GLY A 579 -7.79 1.36 36.35
C GLY A 579 -6.33 1.09 36.72
N TRP A 580 -5.59 0.44 35.82
CA TRP A 580 -4.14 0.26 35.95
C TRP A 580 -3.36 1.54 35.58
N GLY A 581 -4.04 2.58 35.08
CA GLY A 581 -3.47 3.87 34.70
C GLY A 581 -2.70 4.55 35.83
N GLY A 582 -3.16 4.45 37.08
CA GLY A 582 -2.43 4.98 38.24
C GLY A 582 -1.02 4.37 38.41
N LEU A 583 -0.89 3.06 38.16
CA LEU A 583 0.41 2.38 38.17
C LEU A 583 1.23 2.67 36.91
N ALA A 584 0.59 2.77 35.74
CA ALA A 584 1.25 3.21 34.52
C ALA A 584 1.86 4.62 34.69
N TRP A 585 1.13 5.56 35.30
CA TRP A 585 1.61 6.91 35.58
C TRP A 585 2.70 6.97 36.65
N ALA A 586 2.71 6.06 37.64
CA ALA A 586 3.84 5.91 38.56
C ALA A 586 5.11 5.45 37.82
N VAL A 587 5.00 4.53 36.85
CA VAL A 587 6.11 4.14 35.96
C VAL A 587 6.52 5.30 35.05
N VAL A 588 5.57 6.06 34.48
CA VAL A 588 5.87 7.27 33.68
C VAL A 588 6.63 8.30 34.49
N LEU A 589 6.24 8.54 35.75
CA LEU A 589 6.93 9.46 36.66
C LEU A 589 8.40 9.04 36.87
N VAL A 590 8.63 7.80 37.30
CA VAL A 590 9.98 7.31 37.65
C VAL A 590 10.87 7.17 36.40
N ALA A 591 10.39 6.48 35.36
CA ALA A 591 11.15 6.25 34.14
C ALA A 591 11.36 7.54 33.34
N GLY A 592 10.37 8.45 33.31
CA GLY A 592 10.47 9.74 32.63
C GLY A 592 11.45 10.70 33.29
N LEU A 593 11.38 10.89 34.61
CA LEU A 593 12.37 11.68 35.36
C LEU A 593 13.78 11.10 35.20
N ARG A 594 13.92 9.78 35.28
CA ARG A 594 15.20 9.10 35.06
C ARG A 594 15.70 9.29 33.63
N GLY A 595 14.83 9.21 32.62
CA GLY A 595 15.15 9.46 31.21
C GLY A 595 15.67 10.88 30.98
N LEU A 596 14.98 11.90 31.50
CA LEU A 596 15.41 13.30 31.43
C LEU A 596 16.76 13.53 32.12
N HIS A 597 16.94 12.97 33.32
CA HIS A 597 18.24 13.02 34.00
C HIS A 597 19.35 12.31 33.20
N CYS A 598 19.04 11.21 32.50
CA CYS A 598 20.00 10.55 31.62
C CYS A 598 20.37 11.43 30.41
N LEU A 599 19.42 12.19 29.86
CA LEU A 599 19.64 13.13 28.75
C LEU A 599 20.39 14.42 29.16
N ARG A 600 20.57 14.70 30.46
CA ARG A 600 21.10 16.00 30.96
C ARG A 600 22.45 16.43 30.39
N HIS A 601 23.31 15.47 30.04
CA HIS A 601 24.64 15.74 29.47
C HIS A 601 24.60 15.98 27.94
N GLY A 602 23.42 15.94 27.32
CA GLY A 602 23.21 16.14 25.88
C GLY A 602 22.68 17.54 25.62
N SER A 603 23.54 18.46 25.22
CA SER A 603 23.13 19.77 24.72
C SER A 603 22.41 19.67 23.37
N GLY A 604 21.43 20.56 23.14
CA GLY A 604 20.74 20.74 21.86
C GLY A 604 19.24 20.45 21.89
N LEU A 605 18.59 20.74 20.74
CA LEU A 605 17.13 20.77 20.56
C LEU A 605 16.39 19.52 21.09
N ILE A 606 16.99 18.33 20.99
CA ILE A 606 16.35 17.07 21.43
C ILE A 606 16.02 17.08 22.93
N SER A 607 16.94 17.58 23.76
CA SER A 607 16.77 17.64 25.22
C SER A 607 15.77 18.73 25.62
N LEU A 608 15.79 19.88 24.94
CA LEU A 608 14.79 20.93 25.07
C LEU A 608 13.38 20.44 24.71
N LEU A 609 13.24 19.68 23.61
CA LEU A 609 11.96 19.09 23.21
C LEU A 609 11.49 18.01 24.20
N ALA A 610 12.39 17.19 24.75
CA ALA A 610 12.05 16.20 25.77
C ALA A 610 11.53 16.87 27.06
N GLN A 611 12.21 17.91 27.53
CA GLN A 611 11.80 18.71 28.70
C GLN A 611 10.50 19.49 28.45
N THR A 612 10.32 20.03 27.23
CA THR A 612 9.06 20.65 26.81
C THR A 612 7.93 19.63 26.89
N THR A 613 8.06 18.50 26.20
CA THR A 613 7.08 17.41 26.17
C THR A 613 6.68 16.94 27.57
N TRP A 614 7.64 16.81 28.48
CA TRP A 614 7.40 16.43 29.87
C TRP A 614 6.47 17.41 30.60
N TRP A 615 6.75 18.71 30.51
CA TRP A 615 5.93 19.72 31.17
C TRP A 615 4.54 19.87 30.54
N LEU A 616 4.42 19.71 29.22
CA LEU A 616 3.12 19.64 28.54
C LEU A 616 2.31 18.42 29.00
N LEU A 617 2.94 17.24 29.07
CA LEU A 617 2.32 15.96 29.44
C LEU A 617 1.69 16.00 30.83
N TRP A 618 2.39 16.54 31.83
CA TRP A 618 1.84 16.67 33.18
C TRP A 618 0.75 17.74 33.27
N ALA A 619 0.87 18.86 32.55
CA ALA A 619 -0.19 19.87 32.49
C ALA A 619 -1.46 19.34 31.80
N THR A 620 -1.34 18.53 30.74
CA THR A 620 -2.49 17.84 30.12
C THR A 620 -3.09 16.78 31.04
N ALA A 621 -2.28 15.91 31.64
CA ALA A 621 -2.80 14.78 32.44
C ALA A 621 -3.54 15.27 33.70
N LEU A 622 -2.98 16.27 34.38
CA LEU A 622 -3.64 16.93 35.51
C LEU A 622 -4.88 17.71 35.07
N GLY A 623 -4.83 18.39 33.92
CA GLY A 623 -5.98 19.14 33.38
C GLY A 623 -7.16 18.24 33.02
N LEU A 624 -6.89 17.08 32.39
CA LEU A 624 -7.91 16.07 32.08
C LEU A 624 -8.48 15.41 33.34
N CYS A 625 -7.63 15.07 34.32
CA CYS A 625 -8.07 14.55 35.62
C CYS A 625 -8.99 15.57 36.33
N LEU A 626 -8.58 16.82 36.44
CA LEU A 626 -9.37 17.89 37.06
C LEU A 626 -10.67 18.18 36.31
N TRP A 627 -10.67 18.12 34.97
CA TRP A 627 -11.88 18.24 34.15
C TRP A 627 -12.90 17.14 34.49
N VAL A 628 -12.46 15.90 34.67
CA VAL A 628 -13.33 14.74 35.00
C VAL A 628 -13.79 14.80 36.45
N VAL A 629 -12.89 15.08 37.41
CA VAL A 629 -13.23 15.18 38.83
C VAL A 629 -14.25 16.30 39.09
N VAL A 630 -14.04 17.49 38.52
CA VAL A 630 -15.04 18.58 38.59
C VAL A 630 -16.26 18.24 37.71
N GLY A 631 -16.07 17.47 36.64
CA GLY A 631 -17.12 16.91 35.78
C GLY A 631 -18.14 16.03 36.51
N ALA A 632 -17.68 15.27 37.52
CA ALA A 632 -18.51 14.42 38.38
C ALA A 632 -19.26 15.20 39.47
N THR A 633 -18.93 16.48 39.70
CA THR A 633 -19.62 17.34 40.68
C THR A 633 -20.76 18.14 40.05
N ALA A 634 -21.69 18.61 40.88
CA ALA A 634 -22.76 19.55 40.49
C ALA A 634 -22.27 20.99 40.17
N LEU A 635 -20.96 21.19 39.98
CA LEU A 635 -20.38 22.49 39.62
C LEU A 635 -20.62 22.84 38.14
N GLY A 636 -21.04 24.10 37.92
CA GLY A 636 -21.34 24.68 36.61
C GLY A 636 -20.13 24.72 35.66
N ALA A 637 -20.40 24.88 34.36
CA ALA A 637 -19.40 24.63 33.30
C ALA A 637 -18.11 25.47 33.41
N SER A 638 -18.16 26.66 34.02
CA SER A 638 -16.98 27.52 34.24
C SER A 638 -15.95 26.88 35.18
N TRP A 639 -16.40 26.12 36.18
CA TRP A 639 -15.51 25.42 37.10
C TRP A 639 -14.71 24.33 36.38
N ARG A 640 -15.37 23.57 35.49
CA ARG A 640 -14.74 22.53 34.66
C ARG A 640 -13.68 23.15 33.73
N ALA A 641 -14.03 24.25 33.07
CA ALA A 641 -13.10 25.00 32.20
C ALA A 641 -11.89 25.58 32.97
N LEU A 642 -12.12 26.17 34.16
CA LEU A 642 -11.04 26.67 35.02
C LEU A 642 -10.14 25.52 35.51
N ALA A 643 -10.73 24.42 35.96
CA ALA A 643 -10.01 23.28 36.50
C ALA A 643 -9.09 22.60 35.45
N ALA A 644 -9.55 22.53 34.20
CA ALA A 644 -8.73 22.01 33.09
C ALA A 644 -7.52 22.91 32.75
N ILE A 645 -7.66 24.23 32.84
CA ILE A 645 -6.57 25.17 32.52
C ILE A 645 -5.69 25.51 33.72
N LEU A 646 -6.13 25.24 34.96
CA LEU A 646 -5.38 25.57 36.18
C LEU A 646 -3.95 25.01 36.19
N PRO A 647 -3.66 23.76 35.78
CA PRO A 647 -2.29 23.27 35.66
C PRO A 647 -1.44 24.06 34.67
N TRP A 648 -2.03 24.56 33.57
CA TRP A 648 -1.34 25.38 32.58
C TRP A 648 -1.08 26.82 33.06
N LEU A 649 -2.01 27.40 33.82
CA LEU A 649 -1.83 28.70 34.47
C LEU A 649 -0.73 28.62 35.54
N LEU A 650 -0.70 27.54 36.33
CA LEU A 650 0.38 27.25 37.29
C LEU A 650 1.71 27.03 36.57
N LEU A 651 1.74 26.25 35.49
CA LEU A 651 2.92 26.03 34.66
C LEU A 651 3.50 27.35 34.14
N ALA A 652 2.65 28.22 33.57
CA ALA A 652 3.05 29.54 33.12
C ALA A 652 3.56 30.42 34.28
N GLY A 653 2.89 30.44 35.42
CA GLY A 653 3.35 31.17 36.61
C GLY A 653 4.73 30.70 37.12
N LEU A 654 4.98 29.39 37.10
CA LEU A 654 6.28 28.81 37.46
C LEU A 654 7.37 29.18 36.43
N LEU A 655 7.06 29.20 35.13
CA LEU A 655 7.99 29.67 34.09
C LEU A 655 8.33 31.17 34.21
N GLN A 656 7.40 31.98 34.73
CA GLN A 656 7.63 33.41 35.00
C GLN A 656 8.43 33.66 36.30
N TRP A 657 8.11 32.96 37.39
CA TRP A 657 8.60 33.34 38.74
C TRP A 657 9.55 32.33 39.40
N ARG A 658 9.58 31.07 38.95
CA ARG A 658 10.38 29.99 39.56
C ARG A 658 11.06 29.08 38.53
N TRP A 659 11.54 29.64 37.41
CA TRP A 659 12.24 28.91 36.33
C TRP A 659 13.24 27.86 36.84
N ARG A 660 14.06 28.19 37.86
CA ARG A 660 15.04 27.28 38.49
C ARG A 660 14.46 25.94 38.96
N TRP A 661 13.19 25.89 39.38
CA TRP A 661 12.50 24.67 39.79
C TRP A 661 12.11 23.76 38.61
N MET A 662 12.11 24.30 37.39
CA MET A 662 11.71 23.60 36.16
C MET A 662 12.91 23.17 35.30
N VAL A 663 14.12 23.67 35.61
CA VAL A 663 15.37 23.28 34.93
C VAL A 663 16.04 22.06 35.55
N GLU A 664 15.76 21.71 36.80
CA GLU A 664 16.12 20.38 37.32
C GLU A 664 15.32 19.30 36.56
N PRO A 665 15.94 18.25 35.97
CA PRO A 665 17.32 17.74 36.20
C PRO A 665 18.33 18.05 35.06
N LEU A 666 18.12 19.12 34.31
CA LEU A 666 18.80 19.53 33.05
C LEU A 666 19.58 20.88 33.18
N HIS A 667 19.90 21.29 34.41
CA HIS A 667 20.21 22.67 34.85
C HIS A 667 21.12 23.50 33.94
N GLU A 668 22.27 22.96 33.51
CA GLU A 668 23.36 23.76 32.92
C GLU A 668 23.22 23.99 31.40
N ALA A 669 22.47 23.14 30.69
CA ALA A 669 22.50 23.10 29.22
C ALA A 669 21.40 23.90 28.51
N HIS A 670 20.45 24.52 29.24
CA HIS A 670 19.19 25.01 28.67
C HIS A 670 18.72 26.37 29.21
N ALA A 671 19.63 27.28 29.57
CA ALA A 671 19.27 28.64 30.02
C ALA A 671 18.34 29.38 29.02
N ASP A 672 18.63 29.28 27.71
CA ASP A 672 17.86 29.90 26.64
C ASP A 672 16.48 29.25 26.41
N GLY A 673 16.33 27.99 26.82
CA GLY A 673 15.14 27.16 26.60
C GLY A 673 13.88 27.65 27.29
N ARG A 674 14.02 28.56 28.27
CA ARG A 674 12.91 29.22 28.96
C ARG A 674 11.97 29.93 27.97
N SER A 675 12.56 30.70 27.05
CA SER A 675 11.82 31.51 26.05
C SER A 675 10.94 30.64 25.13
N TRP A 676 11.49 29.51 24.68
CA TRP A 676 10.78 28.49 23.89
C TRP A 676 9.60 27.90 24.66
N LEU A 677 9.84 27.41 25.90
CA LEU A 677 8.79 26.76 26.69
C LEU A 677 7.69 27.75 27.11
N GLN A 678 8.05 29.00 27.46
CA GLN A 678 7.09 30.08 27.66
C GLN A 678 6.26 30.35 26.40
N GLY A 679 6.88 30.38 25.21
CA GLY A 679 6.18 30.58 23.94
C GLY A 679 5.18 29.47 23.62
N VAL A 680 5.56 28.20 23.79
CA VAL A 680 4.66 27.05 23.59
C VAL A 680 3.47 27.11 24.55
N VAL A 681 3.71 27.38 25.85
CA VAL A 681 2.63 27.52 26.84
C VAL A 681 1.75 28.74 26.57
N ALA A 682 2.31 29.85 26.12
CA ALA A 682 1.56 31.04 25.73
C ALA A 682 0.64 30.79 24.53
N VAL A 683 1.06 29.98 23.55
CA VAL A 683 0.21 29.54 22.43
C VAL A 683 -0.96 28.68 22.94
N VAL A 684 -0.71 27.69 23.80
CA VAL A 684 -1.79 26.84 24.36
C VAL A 684 -2.79 27.67 25.18
N LEU A 685 -2.31 28.56 26.05
CA LEU A 685 -3.17 29.47 26.82
C LEU A 685 -3.94 30.42 25.90
N GLY A 686 -3.33 30.94 24.84
CA GLY A 686 -3.99 31.80 23.86
C GLY A 686 -5.09 31.09 23.07
N CYS A 687 -4.85 29.87 22.62
CA CYS A 687 -5.86 29.03 21.97
C CYS A 687 -7.02 28.70 22.93
N TRP A 688 -6.73 28.31 24.17
CA TRP A 688 -7.76 28.08 25.19
C TRP A 688 -8.60 29.35 25.43
N TRP A 689 -7.95 30.50 25.59
CA TRP A 689 -8.59 31.80 25.84
C TRP A 689 -9.53 32.21 24.71
N LEU A 690 -9.09 32.10 23.45
CA LEU A 690 -9.91 32.40 22.27
C LEU A 690 -11.15 31.50 22.18
N LEU A 691 -11.00 30.19 22.43
CA LEU A 691 -12.12 29.25 22.44
C LEU A 691 -13.10 29.54 23.59
N HIS A 692 -12.59 29.95 24.76
CA HIS A 692 -13.39 30.15 25.97
C HIS A 692 -14.04 31.54 26.09
N LEU A 693 -13.63 32.53 25.28
CA LEU A 693 -14.32 33.81 25.17
C LEU A 693 -15.82 33.64 24.87
N MET A 694 -16.19 32.69 24.01
CA MET A 694 -17.56 32.47 23.51
C MET A 694 -18.40 31.49 24.35
N VAL A 695 -17.89 31.08 25.52
CA VAL A 695 -18.60 30.17 26.44
C VAL A 695 -19.53 30.94 27.39
N ARG A 696 -20.69 30.35 27.69
CA ARG A 696 -21.79 30.96 28.48
C ARG A 696 -21.41 31.41 29.90
N GLY A 697 -20.29 30.94 30.47
CA GLY A 697 -19.80 31.36 31.79
C GLY A 697 -20.70 31.00 32.97
N ASP A 698 -21.33 29.83 32.93
CA ASP A 698 -22.16 29.25 34.00
C ASP A 698 -21.31 28.94 35.25
N ALA A 699 -21.66 29.55 36.40
CA ALA A 699 -20.84 29.62 37.60
C ALA A 699 -21.39 28.84 38.81
N ALA A 700 -22.50 28.11 38.64
CA ALA A 700 -23.22 27.45 39.73
C ALA A 700 -22.30 26.57 40.63
N PRO A 701 -22.52 26.53 41.96
CA PRO A 701 -23.62 27.13 42.72
C PRO A 701 -23.41 28.60 43.12
N LEU A 702 -22.28 29.24 42.77
CA LEU A 702 -22.10 30.65 43.08
C LEU A 702 -23.05 31.54 42.24
N PRO A 703 -23.55 32.65 42.79
CA PRO A 703 -24.22 33.68 41.99
C PRO A 703 -23.25 34.23 40.94
N TRP A 704 -23.75 34.52 39.74
CA TRP A 704 -22.92 35.03 38.65
C TRP A 704 -22.47 36.46 38.95
N LEU A 705 -21.16 36.68 39.16
CA LEU A 705 -20.58 37.98 39.50
C LEU A 705 -19.65 38.49 38.37
N PRO A 706 -19.90 39.70 37.81
CA PRO A 706 -19.06 40.28 36.77
C PRO A 706 -17.57 40.22 37.12
N LEU A 707 -16.74 39.72 36.20
CA LEU A 707 -15.28 39.58 36.32
C LEU A 707 -14.74 38.65 37.43
N LEU A 708 -15.58 38.21 38.38
CA LEU A 708 -15.18 37.38 39.53
C LEU A 708 -15.56 35.89 39.38
N ASN A 709 -16.29 35.52 38.33
CA ASN A 709 -16.62 34.12 38.05
C ASN A 709 -15.39 33.28 37.65
N PRO A 710 -15.41 31.95 37.87
CA PRO A 710 -14.28 31.06 37.57
C PRO A 710 -13.73 31.19 36.14
N LEU A 711 -14.61 31.38 35.14
CA LEU A 711 -14.21 31.58 33.75
C LEU A 711 -13.48 32.91 33.53
N GLU A 712 -13.98 34.00 34.11
CA GLU A 712 -13.37 35.34 33.95
C GLU A 712 -12.03 35.42 34.69
N LEU A 713 -11.92 34.78 35.86
CA LEU A 713 -10.65 34.64 36.59
C LEU A 713 -9.61 33.85 35.77
N GLY A 714 -10.01 32.75 35.13
CA GLY A 714 -9.13 31.98 34.24
C GLY A 714 -8.70 32.76 32.99
N LEU A 715 -9.64 33.43 32.31
CA LEU A 715 -9.37 34.28 31.15
C LEU A 715 -8.48 35.49 31.52
N GLY A 716 -8.70 36.11 32.68
CA GLY A 716 -7.91 37.21 33.20
C GLY A 716 -6.49 36.78 33.60
N ALA A 717 -6.34 35.62 34.25
CA ALA A 717 -5.03 35.07 34.61
C ALA A 717 -4.20 34.72 33.37
N ALA A 718 -4.80 34.07 32.36
CA ALA A 718 -4.14 33.78 31.08
C ALA A 718 -3.66 35.06 30.38
N LEU A 719 -4.52 36.09 30.34
CA LEU A 719 -4.20 37.39 29.75
C LEU A 719 -3.08 38.13 30.52
N ALA A 720 -3.11 38.10 31.85
CA ALA A 720 -2.06 38.68 32.69
C ALA A 720 -0.70 38.00 32.46
N LEU A 721 -0.67 36.67 32.40
CA LEU A 721 0.55 35.89 32.13
C LEU A 721 1.10 36.14 30.72
N ALA A 722 0.23 36.28 29.72
CA ALA A 722 0.60 36.68 28.36
C ALA A 722 1.20 38.10 28.30
N VAL A 723 0.62 39.07 29.02
CA VAL A 723 1.16 40.44 29.11
C VAL A 723 2.53 40.46 29.81
N LEU A 724 2.75 39.64 30.83
CA LEU A 724 4.07 39.48 31.47
C LEU A 724 5.10 38.89 30.49
N TRP A 725 4.72 37.85 29.73
CA TRP A 725 5.59 37.23 28.72
C TRP A 725 5.97 38.19 27.59
N PHE A 726 5.00 38.95 27.05
CA PHE A 726 5.27 39.95 26.02
C PHE A 726 6.22 41.06 26.52
N ARG A 727 6.09 41.51 27.77
CA ARG A 727 7.01 42.51 28.38
C ARG A 727 8.45 41.99 28.47
N GLU A 728 8.64 40.72 28.82
CA GLU A 728 9.95 40.08 28.84
C GLU A 728 10.56 39.97 27.43
N HIS A 729 9.74 39.64 26.42
CA HIS A 729 10.16 39.39 25.04
C HIS A 729 9.95 40.58 24.07
N HIS A 730 9.89 41.81 24.59
CA HIS A 730 9.58 43.04 23.82
C HIS A 730 10.63 43.44 22.76
N ARG A 731 11.79 42.76 22.72
CA ARG A 731 12.86 43.00 21.74
C ARG A 731 12.89 41.98 20.60
N THR A 732 12.23 40.83 20.76
CA THR A 732 12.36 39.68 19.85
C THR A 732 11.08 39.33 19.10
N LEU A 733 9.90 39.62 19.65
CA LEU A 733 8.62 39.24 19.06
C LEU A 733 7.91 40.38 18.33
N LEU A 734 7.58 41.46 19.03
CA LEU A 734 6.81 42.60 18.51
C LEU A 734 7.22 43.89 19.22
N PRO A 735 7.26 45.04 18.51
CA PRO A 735 7.48 46.35 19.14
C PRO A 735 6.45 46.63 20.25
N ALA A 736 6.88 47.21 21.37
CA ALA A 736 6.04 47.45 22.56
C ALA A 736 4.72 48.22 22.28
N ARG A 737 4.67 49.06 21.22
CA ARG A 737 3.43 49.72 20.78
C ARG A 737 2.38 48.74 20.24
N GLN A 738 2.81 47.73 19.47
CA GLN A 738 1.92 46.69 18.94
C GLN A 738 1.49 45.73 20.05
N GLN A 739 2.40 45.35 20.96
CA GLN A 739 2.07 44.55 22.15
C GLN A 739 1.00 45.24 23.01
N ALA A 740 1.15 46.55 23.26
CA ALA A 740 0.15 47.33 24.01
C ALA A 740 -1.20 47.39 23.29
N GLY A 741 -1.21 47.47 21.96
CA GLY A 741 -2.43 47.41 21.14
C GLY A 741 -3.14 46.06 21.22
N LEU A 742 -2.39 44.96 21.09
CA LEU A 742 -2.92 43.59 21.23
C LEU A 742 -3.46 43.33 22.64
N ALA A 743 -2.75 43.77 23.68
CA ALA A 743 -3.22 43.66 25.05
C ALA A 743 -4.50 44.49 25.29
N ALA A 744 -4.59 45.71 24.75
CA ALA A 744 -5.80 46.53 24.84
C ALA A 744 -6.99 45.91 24.09
N LEU A 745 -6.75 45.32 22.91
CA LEU A 745 -7.77 44.60 22.15
C LEU A 745 -8.27 43.35 22.89
N ALA A 746 -7.36 42.59 23.52
CA ALA A 746 -7.71 41.41 24.31
C ALA A 746 -8.49 41.77 25.58
N VAL A 747 -8.13 42.87 26.27
CA VAL A 747 -8.93 43.41 27.38
C VAL A 747 -10.31 43.86 26.90
N LEU A 748 -10.41 44.57 25.77
CA LEU A 748 -11.69 45.00 25.21
C LEU A 748 -12.59 43.81 24.85
N ALA A 749 -12.03 42.75 24.25
CA ALA A 749 -12.75 41.52 23.94
C ALA A 749 -13.23 40.80 25.22
N LEU A 750 -12.36 40.66 26.23
CA LEU A 750 -12.71 40.05 27.53
C LEU A 750 -13.86 40.81 28.19
N LEU A 751 -13.76 42.14 28.32
CA LEU A 751 -14.81 42.96 28.94
C LEU A 751 -16.10 42.95 28.14
N SER A 752 -16.03 42.90 26.79
CA SER A 752 -17.22 42.79 25.93
C SER A 752 -17.95 41.46 26.13
N MET A 753 -17.22 40.35 26.22
CA MET A 753 -17.82 39.03 26.49
C MET A 753 -18.33 38.90 27.93
N ALA A 754 -17.64 39.51 28.90
CA ALA A 754 -18.12 39.59 30.28
C ALA A 754 -19.42 40.40 30.39
N ALA A 755 -19.57 41.49 29.64
CA ALA A 755 -20.83 42.25 29.57
C ALA A 755 -21.97 41.45 28.90
N LEU A 756 -21.70 40.72 27.81
CA LEU A 756 -22.70 39.81 27.23
C LEU A 756 -23.08 38.67 28.19
N ARG A 757 -22.14 38.13 28.96
CA ARG A 757 -22.46 37.16 30.03
C ARG A 757 -23.26 37.80 31.16
N ALA A 758 -23.02 39.06 31.52
CA ALA A 758 -23.85 39.77 32.49
C ALA A 758 -25.31 39.90 32.00
N VAL A 759 -25.52 40.26 30.74
CA VAL A 759 -26.87 40.31 30.13
C VAL A 759 -27.52 38.92 30.07
N HIS A 760 -26.74 37.86 29.85
CA HIS A 760 -27.25 36.49 29.87
C HIS A 760 -27.73 36.06 31.27
N HIS A 761 -26.89 36.20 32.30
CA HIS A 761 -27.17 35.68 33.65
C HIS A 761 -28.01 36.62 34.52
N LEU A 762 -27.84 37.93 34.40
CA LEU A 762 -28.57 38.93 35.20
C LEU A 762 -29.80 39.49 34.46
N GLY A 763 -29.77 39.50 33.12
CA GLY A 763 -30.86 39.97 32.26
C GLY A 763 -31.75 38.85 31.68
N GLY A 764 -31.46 37.58 31.95
CA GLY A 764 -32.27 36.43 31.53
C GLY A 764 -32.27 36.12 30.02
N VAL A 765 -31.46 36.81 29.22
CA VAL A 765 -31.43 36.65 27.76
C VAL A 765 -30.70 35.35 27.38
N GLY A 766 -31.27 34.53 26.51
CA GLY A 766 -30.65 33.27 26.07
C GLY A 766 -29.32 33.47 25.32
N TRP A 767 -28.27 32.72 25.72
CA TRP A 767 -26.89 32.90 25.23
C TRP A 767 -26.76 32.99 23.70
N ALA A 768 -27.45 32.12 22.96
CA ALA A 768 -27.36 32.08 21.49
C ALA A 768 -27.86 33.37 20.79
N GLY A 769 -28.72 34.16 21.44
CA GLY A 769 -29.25 35.43 20.92
C GLY A 769 -28.75 36.67 21.67
N VAL A 770 -27.88 36.53 22.68
CA VAL A 770 -27.51 37.66 23.54
C VAL A 770 -26.80 38.77 22.76
N SER A 771 -25.99 38.42 21.76
CA SER A 771 -25.25 39.33 20.90
C SER A 771 -26.12 40.11 19.89
N SER A 772 -27.31 39.62 19.55
CA SER A 772 -28.29 40.32 18.70
C SER A 772 -29.43 40.98 19.49
N SER A 773 -29.51 40.71 20.81
CA SER A 773 -30.53 41.28 21.69
C SER A 773 -30.31 42.77 21.95
N VAL A 774 -31.41 43.53 22.13
CA VAL A 774 -31.36 44.95 22.50
C VAL A 774 -30.56 45.18 23.80
N PRO A 775 -30.78 44.43 24.90
CA PRO A 775 -29.99 44.62 26.12
C PRO A 775 -28.49 44.29 25.95
N GLY A 776 -28.14 43.32 25.09
CA GLY A 776 -26.75 42.99 24.78
C GLY A 776 -26.07 44.10 23.97
N GLN A 777 -26.75 44.61 22.94
CA GLN A 777 -26.21 45.68 22.10
C GLN A 777 -26.05 47.00 22.85
N THR A 778 -27.05 47.43 23.65
CA THR A 778 -26.92 48.65 24.47
C THR A 778 -25.83 48.50 25.53
N SER A 779 -25.70 47.34 26.18
CA SER A 779 -24.64 47.09 27.16
C SER A 779 -23.24 47.17 26.55
N LEU A 780 -23.05 46.65 25.33
CA LEU A 780 -21.79 46.82 24.58
C LEU A 780 -21.53 48.28 24.21
N THR A 781 -22.54 49.01 23.72
CA THR A 781 -22.42 50.44 23.37
C THR A 781 -22.03 51.28 24.58
N LEU A 782 -22.67 51.04 25.75
CA LEU A 782 -22.35 51.73 27.00
C LEU A 782 -20.96 51.37 27.52
N LEU A 783 -20.60 50.07 27.54
CA LEU A 783 -19.26 49.61 27.95
C LEU A 783 -18.17 50.27 27.10
N TRP A 784 -18.30 50.23 25.77
CA TRP A 784 -17.31 50.82 24.87
C TRP A 784 -17.24 52.34 25.04
N SER A 785 -18.38 53.02 25.28
CA SER A 785 -18.45 54.45 25.62
C SER A 785 -17.60 54.79 26.85
N VAL A 786 -17.81 54.06 27.95
CA VAL A 786 -17.07 54.29 29.21
C VAL A 786 -15.59 53.93 29.07
N LEU A 787 -15.24 52.84 28.38
CA LEU A 787 -13.84 52.42 28.18
C LEU A 787 -13.07 53.39 27.28
N GLY A 788 -13.66 53.83 26.17
CA GLY A 788 -13.01 54.77 25.26
C GLY A 788 -12.83 56.15 25.91
N MET A 789 -13.85 56.61 26.65
CA MET A 789 -13.76 57.80 27.50
C MET A 789 -12.62 57.70 28.53
N ALA A 790 -12.56 56.61 29.29
CA ALA A 790 -11.51 56.40 30.28
C ALA A 790 -10.12 56.38 29.64
N GLY A 791 -9.97 55.71 28.49
CA GLY A 791 -8.74 55.72 27.69
C GLY A 791 -8.36 57.13 27.21
N TRP A 792 -9.33 57.93 26.77
CA TRP A 792 -9.12 59.30 26.29
C TRP A 792 -8.65 60.23 27.42
N ILE A 793 -9.35 60.23 28.56
CA ILE A 793 -9.03 61.05 29.73
C ILE A 793 -7.69 60.62 30.36
N VAL A 794 -7.48 59.32 30.61
CA VAL A 794 -6.24 58.81 31.21
C VAL A 794 -5.06 58.95 30.25
N GLY A 795 -5.29 58.83 28.93
CA GLY A 795 -4.32 59.12 27.89
C GLY A 795 -3.85 60.58 27.89
N SER A 796 -4.77 61.53 28.06
CA SER A 796 -4.44 62.95 28.21
C SER A 796 -3.69 63.21 29.52
N ARG A 797 -4.25 62.81 30.68
CA ARG A 797 -3.65 63.01 32.01
C ARG A 797 -2.28 62.36 32.21
N ARG A 798 -1.96 61.28 31.51
CA ARG A 798 -0.64 60.60 31.55
C ARG A 798 0.29 60.98 30.39
N GLY A 799 -0.09 61.95 29.55
CA GLY A 799 0.65 62.33 28.33
C GLY A 799 0.79 61.21 27.28
N ASN A 800 0.08 60.08 27.46
CA ASN A 800 0.26 58.90 26.64
C ASN A 800 -0.61 58.96 25.39
N ARG A 801 -0.03 59.48 24.31
CA ARG A 801 -0.66 59.65 23.01
C ARG A 801 -1.22 58.36 22.39
N SER A 802 -0.66 57.17 22.67
CA SER A 802 -1.23 55.92 22.12
C SER A 802 -2.52 55.50 22.84
N LEU A 803 -2.58 55.69 24.17
CA LEU A 803 -3.79 55.45 24.96
C LEU A 803 -4.89 56.48 24.63
N TRP A 804 -4.50 57.75 24.49
CA TRP A 804 -5.40 58.82 24.04
C TRP A 804 -6.01 58.51 22.67
N LEU A 805 -5.19 58.08 21.70
CA LEU A 805 -5.64 57.73 20.36
C LEU A 805 -6.53 56.48 20.36
N ALA A 806 -6.20 55.46 21.15
CA ALA A 806 -7.03 54.26 21.29
C ALA A 806 -8.42 54.58 21.87
N GLY A 807 -8.49 55.49 22.84
CA GLY A 807 -9.76 55.99 23.37
C GLY A 807 -10.59 56.72 22.32
N ALA A 808 -9.99 57.66 21.60
CA ALA A 808 -10.65 58.41 20.52
C ALA A 808 -11.12 57.50 19.36
N VAL A 809 -10.32 56.50 18.96
CA VAL A 809 -10.72 55.51 17.94
C VAL A 809 -11.88 54.65 18.43
N LEU A 810 -11.90 54.22 19.70
CA LEU A 810 -13.03 53.47 20.25
C LEU A 810 -14.31 54.32 20.30
N MET A 811 -14.22 55.64 20.54
CA MET A 811 -15.37 56.54 20.43
C MET A 811 -15.88 56.68 19.00
N ALA A 812 -14.98 56.82 18.02
CA ALA A 812 -15.37 56.82 16.61
C ALA A 812 -16.07 55.51 16.19
N VAL A 813 -15.60 54.35 16.67
CA VAL A 813 -16.25 53.05 16.47
C VAL A 813 -17.63 52.99 17.13
N VAL A 814 -17.80 53.53 18.34
CA VAL A 814 -19.10 53.61 19.02
C VAL A 814 -20.08 54.50 18.25
N LEU A 815 -19.65 55.67 17.78
CA LEU A 815 -20.49 56.55 16.95
C LEU A 815 -20.95 55.86 15.66
N VAL A 816 -20.04 55.17 14.96
CA VAL A 816 -20.39 54.40 13.75
C VAL A 816 -21.33 53.23 14.08
N LYS A 817 -21.12 52.53 15.20
CA LYS A 817 -22.02 51.46 15.65
C LYS A 817 -23.43 51.99 15.95
N LEU A 818 -23.54 53.08 16.69
CA LEU A 818 -24.81 53.74 17.00
C LEU A 818 -25.60 54.05 15.71
N LEU A 819 -24.93 54.67 14.73
CA LEU A 819 -25.54 55.08 13.47
C LEU A 819 -25.91 53.90 12.54
N LEU A 820 -25.14 52.81 12.51
CA LEU A 820 -25.34 51.71 11.55
C LEU A 820 -26.15 50.54 12.11
N VAL A 821 -25.94 50.19 13.38
CA VAL A 821 -26.53 49.00 14.04
C VAL A 821 -27.66 49.42 14.96
N ASP A 822 -27.38 50.27 15.95
CA ASP A 822 -28.36 50.58 17.01
C ASP A 822 -29.53 51.45 16.49
N ARG A 823 -29.42 52.03 15.27
CA ARG A 823 -30.53 52.65 14.53
C ARG A 823 -31.76 51.75 14.40
N GLY A 824 -31.59 50.42 14.34
CA GLY A 824 -32.68 49.45 14.28
C GLY A 824 -33.49 49.33 15.59
N HIS A 825 -33.05 50.00 16.66
CA HIS A 825 -33.63 49.93 18.00
C HIS A 825 -34.08 51.31 18.53
N LEU A 826 -34.11 52.33 17.68
CA LEU A 826 -34.57 53.69 18.02
C LEU A 826 -36.04 53.78 18.46
N GLY A 827 -36.85 52.74 18.17
CA GLY A 827 -38.24 52.64 18.65
C GLY A 827 -38.39 52.27 20.13
N ASN A 828 -37.30 52.20 20.91
CA ASN A 828 -37.34 51.86 22.33
C ASN A 828 -36.55 52.88 23.19
N LEU A 829 -37.09 53.20 24.36
CA LEU A 829 -36.66 54.26 25.27
C LEU A 829 -35.19 54.09 25.72
N LEU A 830 -34.73 52.85 25.88
CA LEU A 830 -33.31 52.51 26.19
C LEU A 830 -32.34 52.86 25.04
N GLY A 831 -32.78 52.80 23.78
CA GLY A 831 -31.98 53.19 22.63
C GLY A 831 -31.78 54.71 22.57
N ILE A 832 -32.87 55.45 22.75
CA ILE A 832 -32.86 56.93 22.80
C ILE A 832 -31.97 57.44 23.94
N ALA A 833 -32.10 56.85 25.14
CA ALA A 833 -31.25 57.17 26.29
C ALA A 833 -29.75 56.92 26.02
N SER A 834 -29.41 55.85 25.28
CA SER A 834 -28.03 55.53 24.92
C SER A 834 -27.42 56.56 23.96
N PHE A 835 -28.19 57.04 22.97
CA PHE A 835 -27.77 58.11 22.06
C PHE A 835 -27.52 59.44 22.77
N ILE A 836 -28.46 59.88 23.62
CA ILE A 836 -28.33 61.13 24.38
C ILE A 836 -27.15 61.04 25.36
N GLY A 837 -27.02 59.91 26.06
CA GLY A 837 -25.91 59.63 26.97
C GLY A 837 -24.56 59.74 26.27
N TYR A 838 -24.38 59.10 25.11
CA TYR A 838 -23.15 59.19 24.32
C TYR A 838 -22.82 60.62 23.89
N GLY A 839 -23.81 61.36 23.37
CA GLY A 839 -23.61 62.74 22.90
C GLY A 839 -23.13 63.69 24.01
N LEU A 840 -23.77 63.61 25.19
CA LEU A 840 -23.41 64.44 26.35
C LEU A 840 -22.02 64.05 26.91
N LEU A 841 -21.71 62.76 26.97
CA LEU A 841 -20.38 62.24 27.33
C LEU A 841 -19.29 62.79 26.38
N ALA A 842 -19.51 62.75 25.08
CA ALA A 842 -18.53 63.20 24.08
C ALA A 842 -18.20 64.70 24.23
N THR A 843 -19.19 65.55 24.46
CA THR A 843 -19.00 66.99 24.71
C THR A 843 -18.14 67.24 25.95
N VAL A 844 -18.39 66.52 27.05
CA VAL A 844 -17.60 66.66 28.30
C VAL A 844 -16.14 66.25 28.10
N VAL A 845 -15.85 65.18 27.35
CA VAL A 845 -14.46 64.77 27.09
C VAL A 845 -13.72 65.71 26.15
N GLY A 846 -14.41 66.30 25.16
CA GLY A 846 -13.82 67.33 24.29
C GLY A 846 -13.24 68.52 25.07
N TYR A 847 -13.84 68.86 26.21
CA TYR A 847 -13.34 69.90 27.13
C TYR A 847 -12.21 69.40 28.06
N VAL A 848 -12.29 68.15 28.55
CA VAL A 848 -11.42 67.64 29.64
C VAL A 848 -10.14 66.94 29.16
N ALA A 849 -10.04 66.48 27.90
CA ALA A 849 -8.96 65.59 27.45
C ALA A 849 -8.18 66.08 26.20
N PRO A 850 -7.50 67.26 26.25
CA PRO A 850 -6.75 67.80 25.12
C PRO A 850 -5.62 66.87 24.62
N VAL A 851 -5.22 67.07 23.36
CA VAL A 851 -4.27 66.22 22.63
C VAL A 851 -2.85 66.29 23.24
N PRO A 852 -2.24 65.17 23.70
CA PRO A 852 -0.88 65.19 24.20
C PRO A 852 0.16 65.43 23.07
N PRO A 853 1.23 66.20 23.34
CA PRO A 853 2.22 66.60 22.33
C PRO A 853 3.01 65.42 21.75
N ARG A 854 3.65 65.64 20.59
CA ARG A 854 4.59 64.68 19.99
C ARG A 854 5.95 64.82 20.71
N GLY A 855 6.45 63.75 21.31
CA GLY A 855 7.79 63.74 21.91
C GLY A 855 8.87 63.98 20.84
N ARG A 856 9.86 64.82 21.16
CA ARG A 856 11.02 65.09 20.29
C ARG A 856 11.86 63.83 20.12
N ALA A 857 12.23 63.51 18.88
CA ALA A 857 13.35 62.61 18.62
C ALA A 857 14.66 63.38 18.85
N SER A 858 15.69 62.69 19.35
CA SER A 858 17.01 63.27 19.62
C SER A 858 17.80 63.45 18.32
N THR A 859 17.84 64.67 17.80
CA THR A 859 18.80 65.07 16.75
C THR A 859 20.17 65.32 17.39
N SER A 860 21.01 64.29 17.42
CA SER A 860 22.40 64.36 17.90
C SER A 860 23.33 63.93 16.78
N GLY A 861 24.03 64.89 16.15
CA GLY A 861 25.01 64.63 15.10
C GLY A 861 24.99 65.65 13.97
N GLU A 862 25.62 66.80 14.19
CA GLU A 862 26.08 67.70 13.12
C GLU A 862 27.41 68.32 13.57
N PRO A 863 28.51 68.20 12.81
CA PRO A 863 29.84 68.65 13.23
C PRO A 863 30.21 70.03 12.67
N ALA A 864 30.78 70.87 13.52
CA ALA A 864 31.56 72.06 13.18
C ALA A 864 32.59 72.30 14.30
#